data_AF-A0A8W8I3T3-F1
#
_entry.id   AF-A0A8W8I3T3-F1
#
_cell.length_a   1.000
_cell.length_b   1.000
_cell.length_c   1.000
_cell.angle_alpha   90.00
_cell.angle_beta   90.00
_cell.angle_gamma   90.00
#
_symmetry.space_group_name_H-M   'P 1'
#
loop_
_entity.id
_entity.type
_entity.pdbx_description
1 polymer ?
#
loop_
_entity_poly.entity_id
_entity_poly.type
_entity_poly.pdbx_seq_one_letter_code
_entity_poly.pdbx_strand_id
1 'polypeptide(L)'
;MEKTRTVCIIGAGVAGIAAIKHSLEEGLAPICFEKDSDLGGIWNYHDVPKNGDPSLYKSCCINTSKAMTCYSDFPIPKEFPNFMHHRFFKKYLDLYAQNFSLRDHIHFGHCVEEVKKADDFPDSGDWIVTVRKLKTEHVDTKRVNYVIVANGHLYRPNVPKCPGLDKFAGKVIHTHDYKDFKDFVGKKVLVVGVGNSACDVACEISRHAEQVYISTRKGTFIVQRVADFGRPLDQVAVTRFSQSLPSNYMRPLKFKMFNKRYDLSKYGLAPNGPFRLTAIAITDELPDRIMLGTITVKTDVERFTEHDVIFTDGTTVKDIDAVVFGTGYLHDFPFLEDGVIRIENQFPFLYDHIWPVSLEPSTLAVVGLVQPFGALPAILEMQTRWVTRVFAGHCNLPSASKRRQEVEERLLMIKGNSDLSPRHFIVIHALRYMDKLADYIGCKPNLTKLFFTDNAFWRKLVFGPCTPQQWRLEGPGKWDGARAAIENVEKNMWFPMKTRTAGVDLTKGLYKEWIDLLKNQFKIPFTAGDHVESEGSSSRMTKTVCVVGAGVSGLAATKHCLEEGLEPICFEKDDDVGGLWNYHDVPKDGYPSLYNSCSINTSKEMTCYSDFPIPKEFPNFMAHKHFKSYLKLYAENFGLLKYIKFKHEVVLIEKADDFEDSGDWVVTTKNLTSGKVEKRKVNCVMVCNGHLHEPNIPNFKGLDKFKGRVLHTHDYKDFHGYEGKRVLIIGVGNSASDVACELSRHAEHVYISTRTGTWVIQRAADQGRPFDHVAITRFRQGIPWPYLRPFMYHGVNNRYSHSKYSLSPNTRFNGGAVTISDDLPNRILLGRINMITDVERFTENGAVFVDGTELDNIDVVILGTGFKYSFPFIQKDAIKVENAFPFLYDLVWPADMEPATLAIIGLVQPFGGLPPILEMQSRWAARVFSGNCKLPSASQRLQVVEKTNANLKSKGLNSPKYTLVVFFIQYIDKMAKYIGCKPNLWKFFFTDNALWRKLFFGPCTPPQWRIEGPGKWQGAKYAIEHVEEKTWYPLKTREAGKHGKEGIYDGYISLLKRFLLLVVVFILVKYLFTNGYTTFPVKS
;
A
#
# COMPACT_ATOMS: atom_id res chain seq x y z
N MET A 1 0.29 -61.41 16.21
CA MET A 1 0.56 -59.95 16.27
C MET A 1 1.19 -59.57 14.95
N GLU A 2 0.48 -58.85 14.08
CA GLU A 2 1.10 -58.27 12.88
C GLU A 2 2.19 -57.30 13.33
N LYS A 3 3.39 -57.45 12.74
CA LYS A 3 4.55 -56.62 13.06
C LYS A 3 4.27 -55.19 12.57
N THR A 4 4.13 -54.23 13.47
CA THR A 4 3.88 -52.83 13.11
C THR A 4 4.99 -52.33 12.18
N ARG A 5 4.62 -51.88 10.98
CA ARG A 5 5.59 -51.43 9.96
C ARG A 5 6.11 -50.03 10.30
N THR A 6 7.42 -49.86 10.19
CA THR A 6 8.13 -48.63 10.52
C THR A 6 8.27 -47.70 9.32
N VAL A 7 8.10 -46.39 9.54
CA VAL A 7 8.22 -45.36 8.51
C VAL A 7 9.23 -44.31 8.95
N CYS A 8 10.36 -44.21 8.26
CA CYS A 8 11.31 -43.11 8.47
C CYS A 8 10.81 -41.85 7.75
N ILE A 9 10.73 -40.73 8.46
CA ILE A 9 10.36 -39.42 7.92
C ILE A 9 11.57 -38.49 8.04
N ILE A 10 11.98 -37.89 6.92
CA ILE A 10 13.17 -37.04 6.85
C ILE A 10 12.74 -35.58 6.85
N GLY A 11 12.89 -34.90 8.00
CA GLY A 11 12.53 -33.51 8.22
C GLY A 11 11.15 -33.35 8.89
N ALA A 12 11.07 -32.51 9.92
CA ALA A 12 9.87 -32.15 10.67
C ALA A 12 9.31 -30.78 10.24
N GLY A 13 9.41 -30.46 8.95
CA GLY A 13 8.72 -29.32 8.34
C GLY A 13 7.21 -29.52 8.18
N VAL A 14 6.55 -28.64 7.43
CA VAL A 14 5.10 -28.70 7.15
C VAL A 14 4.68 -30.06 6.56
N ALA A 15 5.49 -30.63 5.67
CA ALA A 15 5.25 -31.97 5.13
C ALA A 15 5.48 -33.07 6.18
N GLY A 16 6.57 -32.99 6.95
CA GLY A 16 6.98 -34.00 7.91
C GLY A 16 5.97 -34.21 9.03
N ILE A 17 5.48 -33.14 9.64
CA ILE A 17 4.48 -33.26 10.71
C ILE A 17 3.15 -33.83 10.21
N ALA A 18 2.76 -33.53 8.96
CA ALA A 18 1.61 -34.18 8.34
C ALA A 18 1.86 -35.67 8.08
N ALA A 19 3.07 -36.03 7.64
CA ALA A 19 3.47 -37.42 7.43
C ALA A 19 3.43 -38.24 8.73
N ILE A 20 3.87 -37.67 9.86
CA ILE A 20 3.80 -38.33 11.18
C ILE A 20 2.34 -38.63 11.52
N LYS A 21 1.48 -37.59 11.51
CA LYS A 21 0.07 -37.72 11.86
C LYS A 21 -0.64 -38.78 11.02
N HIS A 22 -0.44 -38.73 9.70
CA HIS A 22 -1.11 -39.66 8.79
C HIS A 22 -0.51 -41.07 8.80
N SER A 23 0.73 -41.24 9.26
CA SER A 23 1.29 -42.56 9.52
C SER A 23 0.60 -43.17 10.74
N LEU A 24 0.39 -42.40 11.81
CA LEU A 24 -0.34 -42.84 13.01
C LEU A 24 -1.79 -43.20 12.72
N GLU A 25 -2.50 -42.38 11.92
CA GLU A 25 -3.89 -42.63 11.53
C GLU A 25 -4.08 -43.94 10.75
N GLU A 26 -3.05 -44.38 10.02
CA GLU A 26 -3.07 -45.63 9.25
C GLU A 26 -2.41 -46.81 9.99
N GLY A 27 -2.08 -46.65 11.29
CA GLY A 27 -1.50 -47.71 12.12
C GLY A 27 -0.03 -48.04 11.86
N LEU A 28 0.70 -47.15 11.18
CA LEU A 28 2.14 -47.26 10.95
C LEU A 28 2.91 -46.68 12.15
N ALA A 29 4.18 -47.07 12.31
CA ALA A 29 5.08 -46.55 13.35
C ALA A 29 6.07 -45.51 12.76
N PRO A 30 5.74 -44.20 12.78
CA PRO A 30 6.63 -43.17 12.27
C PRO A 30 7.81 -42.91 13.21
N ILE A 31 8.98 -42.70 12.60
CA ILE A 31 10.20 -42.19 13.24
C ILE A 31 10.68 -41.01 12.39
N CYS A 32 10.59 -39.80 12.93
CA CYS A 32 10.99 -38.59 12.21
C CYS A 32 12.36 -38.12 12.69
N PHE A 33 13.27 -37.83 11.76
CA PHE A 33 14.57 -37.22 12.05
C PHE A 33 14.57 -35.77 11.58
N GLU A 34 14.85 -34.84 12.50
CA GLU A 34 14.95 -33.41 12.23
C GLU A 34 16.34 -32.93 12.62
N LYS A 35 17.04 -32.31 11.67
CA LYS A 35 18.39 -31.77 11.89
C LYS A 35 18.37 -30.54 12.80
N ASP A 36 17.29 -29.76 12.74
CA ASP A 36 17.11 -28.57 13.55
C ASP A 36 16.71 -28.92 15.00
N SER A 37 16.73 -27.92 15.88
CA SER A 37 16.37 -28.08 17.29
C SER A 37 14.86 -28.09 17.57
N ASP A 38 14.04 -27.74 16.56
CA ASP A 38 12.57 -27.70 16.68
C ASP A 38 11.92 -27.95 15.30
N LEU A 39 10.61 -28.20 15.31
CA LEU A 39 9.81 -28.44 14.11
C LEU A 39 9.51 -27.17 13.33
N GLY A 40 9.06 -27.31 12.09
CA GLY A 40 8.55 -26.21 11.26
C GLY A 40 9.39 -25.91 10.02
N GLY A 41 10.58 -26.52 9.90
CA GLY A 41 11.46 -26.37 8.74
C GLY A 41 11.80 -24.90 8.50
N ILE A 42 11.61 -24.40 7.27
CA ILE A 42 11.87 -22.99 6.91
C ILE A 42 11.14 -21.96 7.80
N TRP A 43 10.05 -22.35 8.46
CA TRP A 43 9.29 -21.46 9.34
C TRP A 43 9.87 -21.36 10.75
N ASN A 44 10.81 -22.24 11.11
CA ASN A 44 11.66 -22.08 12.27
C ASN A 44 12.77 -21.08 11.93
N TYR A 45 12.55 -19.82 12.29
CA TYR A 45 13.44 -18.73 11.89
C TYR A 45 14.74 -18.72 12.70
N HIS A 46 15.85 -18.53 12.01
CA HIS A 46 17.18 -18.32 12.59
C HIS A 46 17.78 -17.01 12.09
N ASP A 47 18.46 -16.26 12.96
CA ASP A 47 19.13 -15.01 12.59
C ASP A 47 20.33 -15.23 11.66
N VAL A 48 20.99 -16.39 11.74
CA VAL A 48 22.16 -16.72 10.91
C VAL A 48 21.79 -17.84 9.93
N PRO A 49 21.91 -17.63 8.61
CA PRO A 49 21.71 -18.68 7.62
C PRO A 49 22.83 -19.73 7.72
N LYS A 50 22.48 -21.01 7.55
CA LYS A 50 23.45 -22.12 7.50
C LYS A 50 23.44 -22.72 6.09
N ASN A 51 24.62 -23.04 5.56
CA ASN A 51 24.74 -23.65 4.23
C ASN A 51 24.06 -25.02 4.22
N GLY A 52 23.17 -25.26 3.26
CA GLY A 52 22.42 -26.51 3.13
C GLY A 52 21.15 -26.58 4.00
N ASP A 53 20.86 -25.55 4.80
CA ASP A 53 19.62 -25.42 5.55
C ASP A 53 18.67 -24.46 4.85
N PRO A 54 17.34 -24.64 4.94
CA PRO A 54 16.42 -23.62 4.46
C PRO A 54 16.55 -22.34 5.30
N SER A 55 16.40 -21.19 4.65
CA SER A 55 16.52 -19.89 5.31
C SER A 55 15.36 -18.96 4.95
N LEU A 56 14.88 -18.25 5.97
CA LEU A 56 13.81 -17.26 5.86
C LEU A 56 14.33 -15.89 6.33
N TYR A 57 13.83 -14.82 5.69
CA TYR A 57 14.07 -13.45 6.10
C TYR A 57 13.05 -12.99 7.16
N LYS A 58 13.46 -12.05 8.02
CA LYS A 58 12.76 -11.74 9.27
C LYS A 58 11.34 -11.20 9.08
N SER A 59 11.11 -10.43 8.03
CA SER A 59 9.83 -9.77 7.75
C SER A 59 8.80 -10.65 7.03
N CYS A 60 9.15 -11.92 6.73
CA CYS A 60 8.33 -12.75 5.87
C CYS A 60 6.91 -12.96 6.41
N CYS A 61 5.93 -12.76 5.53
CA CYS A 61 4.52 -13.03 5.77
C CYS A 61 4.01 -14.02 4.72
N ILE A 62 3.11 -14.93 5.11
CA ILE A 62 2.42 -15.80 4.15
C ILE A 62 1.67 -14.96 3.12
N ASN A 63 1.67 -15.42 1.88
CA ASN A 63 1.04 -14.75 0.74
C ASN A 63 -0.34 -15.33 0.40
N THR A 64 -0.76 -16.41 1.07
CA THR A 64 -2.09 -17.01 1.02
C THR A 64 -2.82 -16.77 2.34
N SER A 65 -4.14 -16.67 2.28
CA SER A 65 -4.98 -16.36 3.44
C SER A 65 -5.05 -17.54 4.42
N LYS A 66 -5.31 -17.26 5.69
CA LYS A 66 -5.42 -18.28 6.74
C LYS A 66 -6.45 -19.37 6.45
N ALA A 67 -7.56 -19.02 5.78
CA ALA A 67 -8.59 -20.00 5.43
C ALA A 67 -8.10 -21.01 4.37
N MET A 68 -7.13 -20.62 3.54
CA MET A 68 -6.52 -21.50 2.54
C MET A 68 -5.24 -22.16 3.06
N THR A 69 -4.55 -21.55 4.02
CA THR A 69 -3.21 -21.94 4.53
C THR A 69 -3.29 -22.75 5.82
N CYS A 70 -4.23 -23.69 5.92
CA CYS A 70 -4.38 -24.56 7.09
C CYS A 70 -4.41 -26.03 6.67
N TYR A 71 -4.12 -26.92 7.62
CA TYR A 71 -4.45 -28.33 7.51
C TYR A 71 -5.97 -28.51 7.51
N SER A 72 -6.44 -29.53 6.77
CA SER A 72 -7.86 -29.72 6.46
C SER A 72 -8.74 -30.06 7.66
N ASP A 73 -8.15 -30.48 8.78
CA ASP A 73 -8.82 -30.80 10.05
C ASP A 73 -8.39 -29.91 11.22
N PHE A 74 -7.59 -28.87 10.96
CA PHE A 74 -7.13 -27.94 11.99
C PHE A 74 -7.07 -26.50 11.47
N PRO A 75 -8.23 -25.79 11.41
CA PRO A 75 -8.26 -24.40 10.97
C PRO A 75 -7.37 -23.50 11.83
N ILE A 76 -6.77 -22.48 11.21
CA ILE A 76 -6.02 -21.46 11.94
C ILE A 76 -6.96 -20.69 12.89
N PRO A 77 -6.52 -20.37 14.13
CA PRO A 77 -7.31 -19.60 15.08
C PRO A 77 -7.92 -18.30 14.51
N LYS A 78 -9.14 -17.96 14.92
CA LYS A 78 -9.88 -16.80 14.39
C LYS A 78 -9.19 -15.48 14.74
N GLU A 79 -8.45 -15.43 15.84
CA GLU A 79 -7.68 -14.31 16.36
C GLU A 79 -6.45 -14.00 15.48
N PHE A 80 -5.94 -14.99 14.74
CA PHE A 80 -4.74 -14.78 13.92
C PHE A 80 -5.07 -13.93 12.68
N PRO A 81 -4.12 -13.11 12.20
CA PRO A 81 -4.28 -12.32 10.99
C PRO A 81 -4.57 -13.19 9.76
N ASN A 82 -5.23 -12.63 8.73
CA ASN A 82 -5.48 -13.37 7.50
C ASN A 82 -4.19 -13.71 6.76
N PHE A 83 -3.23 -12.79 6.76
CA PHE A 83 -1.90 -12.97 6.21
C PHE A 83 -0.91 -12.82 7.35
N MET A 84 -0.36 -13.94 7.77
CA MET A 84 0.40 -14.09 9.01
C MET A 84 1.89 -13.87 8.78
N HIS A 85 2.51 -13.13 9.70
CA HIS A 85 3.95 -13.14 9.86
C HIS A 85 4.45 -14.56 10.16
N HIS A 86 5.69 -14.89 9.78
CA HIS A 86 6.26 -16.23 9.94
C HIS A 86 6.13 -16.77 11.38
N ARG A 87 6.29 -15.91 12.40
CA ARG A 87 6.10 -16.24 13.83
C ARG A 87 4.70 -16.79 14.15
N PHE A 88 3.65 -16.22 13.56
CA PHE A 88 2.28 -16.72 13.75
C PHE A 88 2.07 -18.07 13.07
N PHE A 89 2.66 -18.27 11.89
CA PHE A 89 2.55 -19.55 11.21
C PHE A 89 3.36 -20.64 11.93
N LYS A 90 4.56 -20.35 12.42
CA LYS A 90 5.31 -21.25 13.31
C LYS A 90 4.49 -21.65 14.54
N LYS A 91 3.89 -20.66 15.22
CA LYS A 91 2.97 -20.92 16.36
C LYS A 91 1.79 -21.81 15.97
N TYR A 92 1.24 -21.66 14.76
CA TYR A 92 0.19 -22.56 14.26
C TYR A 92 0.70 -24.00 14.08
N LEU A 93 1.91 -24.20 13.55
CA LEU A 93 2.52 -25.53 13.45
C LEU A 93 2.78 -26.15 14.83
N ASP A 94 3.15 -25.33 15.82
CA ASP A 94 3.31 -25.77 17.20
C ASP A 94 2.01 -26.24 17.84
N LEU A 95 0.93 -25.47 17.63
CA LEU A 95 -0.42 -25.84 18.06
C LEU A 95 -0.92 -27.11 17.37
N TYR A 96 -0.64 -27.27 16.08
CA TYR A 96 -0.98 -28.49 15.34
C TYR A 96 -0.26 -29.71 15.90
N ALA A 97 1.06 -29.61 16.06
CA ALA A 97 1.87 -30.68 16.61
C ALA A 97 1.51 -31.03 18.06
N GLN A 98 1.10 -30.04 18.86
CA GLN A 98 0.59 -30.27 20.21
C GLN A 98 -0.77 -30.96 20.19
N ASN A 99 -1.70 -30.52 19.34
CA ASN A 99 -3.06 -31.07 19.25
C ASN A 99 -3.07 -32.56 18.88
N PHE A 100 -2.13 -32.99 18.05
CA PHE A 100 -2.02 -34.38 17.58
C PHE A 100 -0.84 -35.15 18.21
N SER A 101 -0.23 -34.62 19.28
CA SER A 101 0.90 -35.25 20.00
C SER A 101 2.06 -35.71 19.10
N LEU A 102 2.42 -34.92 18.10
CA LEU A 102 3.36 -35.33 17.05
C LEU A 102 4.84 -35.28 17.48
N ARG A 103 5.14 -34.52 18.54
CA ARG A 103 6.53 -34.28 18.99
C ARG A 103 7.22 -35.54 19.49
N ASP A 104 6.47 -36.49 20.05
CA ASP A 104 7.01 -37.73 20.61
C ASP A 104 7.62 -38.65 19.55
N HIS A 105 7.31 -38.40 18.27
CA HIS A 105 7.83 -39.14 17.12
C HIS A 105 9.01 -38.44 16.43
N ILE A 106 9.50 -37.32 16.97
CA ILE A 106 10.55 -36.50 16.34
C ILE A 106 11.84 -36.55 17.15
N HIS A 107 12.92 -36.94 16.47
CA HIS A 107 14.28 -36.87 16.98
C HIS A 107 14.95 -35.59 16.49
N PHE A 108 14.94 -34.54 17.32
CA PHE A 108 15.60 -33.25 17.02
C PHE A 108 17.12 -33.34 17.12
N GLY A 109 17.84 -32.50 16.36
CA GLY A 109 19.31 -32.52 16.27
C GLY A 109 19.89 -33.81 15.65
N HIS A 110 19.09 -34.52 14.85
CA HIS A 110 19.48 -35.75 14.15
C HIS A 110 19.47 -35.51 12.63
N CYS A 111 20.64 -35.58 12.01
CA CYS A 111 20.80 -35.40 10.58
C CYS A 111 20.84 -36.78 9.90
N VAL A 112 19.95 -37.01 8.94
CA VAL A 112 20.03 -38.17 8.06
C VAL A 112 21.17 -37.94 7.06
N GLU A 113 22.20 -38.77 7.13
CA GLU A 113 23.38 -38.67 6.27
C GLU A 113 23.21 -39.53 5.02
N GLU A 114 22.60 -40.70 5.18
CA GLU A 114 22.49 -41.69 4.12
C GLU A 114 21.23 -42.56 4.27
N VAL A 115 20.63 -42.91 3.13
CA VAL A 115 19.49 -43.80 2.99
C VAL A 115 19.78 -44.74 1.82
N LYS A 116 20.00 -46.01 2.16
CA LYS A 116 20.34 -47.08 1.22
C LYS A 116 19.29 -48.18 1.24
N LYS A 117 19.16 -48.89 0.12
CA LYS A 117 18.40 -50.13 0.07
C LYS A 117 19.04 -51.17 1.00
N ALA A 118 18.23 -51.95 1.70
CA ALA A 118 18.75 -53.12 2.42
C ALA A 118 19.26 -54.17 1.42
N ASP A 119 20.14 -55.07 1.88
CA ASP A 119 20.70 -56.12 1.01
C ASP A 119 19.63 -57.03 0.40
N ASP A 120 18.50 -57.20 1.11
CA ASP A 120 17.33 -57.98 0.69
C ASP A 120 16.19 -57.14 0.08
N PHE A 121 16.47 -55.90 -0.35
CA PHE A 121 15.47 -54.93 -0.83
C PHE A 121 14.49 -55.47 -1.89
N PRO A 122 14.88 -56.27 -2.91
CA PRO A 122 13.93 -56.78 -3.89
C PRO A 122 12.76 -57.57 -3.28
N ASP A 123 12.99 -58.24 -2.15
CA ASP A 123 12.01 -59.06 -1.45
C ASP A 123 11.39 -58.30 -0.26
N SER A 124 12.20 -57.58 0.52
CA SER A 124 11.77 -56.90 1.75
C SER A 124 11.17 -55.52 1.51
N GLY A 125 11.72 -54.78 0.53
CA GLY A 125 11.48 -53.35 0.33
C GLY A 125 12.03 -52.43 1.43
N ASP A 126 12.85 -52.96 2.34
CA ASP A 126 13.34 -52.25 3.53
C ASP A 126 14.53 -51.33 3.23
N TRP A 127 14.66 -50.26 4.01
CA TRP A 127 15.72 -49.27 3.90
C TRP A 127 16.63 -49.28 5.12
N ILE A 128 17.89 -48.95 4.90
CA ILE A 128 18.90 -48.67 5.92
C ILE A 128 19.12 -47.15 5.96
N VAL A 129 18.81 -46.54 7.11
CA VAL A 129 18.91 -45.09 7.33
C VAL A 129 20.02 -44.81 8.33
N THR A 130 21.05 -44.10 7.89
CA THR A 130 22.18 -43.66 8.71
C THR A 130 21.92 -42.24 9.22
N VAL A 131 22.01 -42.08 10.53
CA VAL A 131 21.64 -40.84 11.23
C VAL A 131 22.77 -40.40 12.15
N ARG A 132 23.23 -39.17 11.98
CA ARG A 132 24.20 -38.53 12.86
C ARG A 132 23.51 -37.62 13.87
N LYS A 133 23.80 -37.84 15.15
CA LYS A 133 23.38 -36.95 16.24
C LYS A 133 24.34 -35.77 16.35
N LEU A 134 23.89 -34.57 15.94
CA LEU A 134 24.74 -33.38 15.76
C LEU A 134 25.38 -32.84 17.05
N LYS A 135 24.88 -33.23 18.23
CA LYS A 135 25.49 -32.81 19.51
C LYS A 135 26.65 -33.71 19.96
N THR A 136 26.62 -34.98 19.58
CA THR A 136 27.58 -35.99 20.06
C THR A 136 28.43 -36.58 18.94
N GLU A 137 28.16 -36.20 17.69
CA GLU A 137 28.73 -36.79 16.47
C GLU A 137 28.57 -38.31 16.37
N HIS A 138 27.67 -38.88 17.16
CA HIS A 138 27.40 -40.32 17.14
C HIS A 138 26.54 -40.67 15.93
N VAL A 139 26.96 -41.69 15.18
CA VAL A 139 26.26 -42.20 14.01
C VAL A 139 25.58 -43.51 14.36
N ASP A 140 24.28 -43.58 14.10
CA ASP A 140 23.44 -44.77 14.29
C ASP A 140 22.83 -45.18 12.95
N THR A 141 22.49 -46.46 12.82
CA THR A 141 21.89 -47.01 11.60
C THR A 141 20.61 -47.75 11.95
N LYS A 142 19.52 -47.43 11.24
CA LYS A 142 18.20 -48.04 11.46
C LYS A 142 17.66 -48.69 10.21
N ARG A 143 17.19 -49.94 10.35
CA ARG A 143 16.40 -50.63 9.33
C ARG A 143 14.93 -50.25 9.47
N VAL A 144 14.32 -49.80 8.38
CA VAL A 144 12.91 -49.35 8.34
C VAL A 144 12.18 -49.90 7.11
N ASN A 145 10.85 -50.03 7.18
CA ASN A 145 10.08 -50.57 6.05
C ASN A 145 9.81 -49.54 4.96
N TYR A 146 9.62 -48.27 5.35
CA TYR A 146 9.25 -47.21 4.43
C TYR A 146 10.04 -45.93 4.70
N VAL A 147 10.22 -45.11 3.67
CA VAL A 147 10.86 -43.79 3.76
C VAL A 147 9.98 -42.71 3.15
N ILE A 148 9.76 -41.63 3.90
CA ILE A 148 9.14 -40.39 3.41
C ILE A 148 10.19 -39.28 3.43
N VAL A 149 10.54 -38.80 2.24
CA VAL A 149 11.46 -37.68 2.05
C VAL A 149 10.67 -36.37 2.14
N ALA A 150 10.84 -35.63 3.24
CA ALA A 150 10.13 -34.38 3.54
C ALA A 150 11.10 -33.21 3.84
N ASN A 151 12.32 -33.25 3.28
CA ASN A 151 13.42 -32.29 3.52
C ASN A 151 13.19 -30.89 2.90
N GLY A 152 12.18 -30.74 2.04
CA GLY A 152 11.88 -29.50 1.34
C GLY A 152 12.78 -29.24 0.13
N HIS A 153 12.54 -28.15 -0.60
CA HIS A 153 13.25 -27.82 -1.85
C HIS A 153 13.69 -26.35 -1.96
N LEU A 154 13.67 -25.61 -0.83
CA LEU A 154 14.00 -24.18 -0.75
C LEU A 154 15.25 -23.92 0.09
N TYR A 155 16.31 -24.70 -0.13
CA TYR A 155 17.56 -24.61 0.66
C TYR A 155 18.84 -24.48 -0.17
N ARG A 156 18.83 -24.81 -1.48
CA ARG A 156 20.01 -24.67 -2.35
C ARG A 156 19.84 -23.46 -3.29
N PRO A 157 20.46 -22.31 -3.00
CA PRO A 157 20.32 -21.11 -3.82
C PRO A 157 20.71 -21.33 -5.28
N ASN A 158 19.95 -20.74 -6.21
CA ASN A 158 20.29 -20.74 -7.63
C ASN A 158 20.92 -19.40 -8.01
N VAL A 159 22.24 -19.26 -7.90
CA VAL A 159 22.95 -18.05 -8.35
C VAL A 159 23.44 -18.26 -9.78
N PRO A 160 22.92 -17.50 -10.77
CA PRO A 160 23.32 -17.65 -12.17
C PRO A 160 24.78 -17.17 -12.38
N LYS A 161 25.48 -17.80 -13.33
CA LYS A 161 26.77 -17.30 -13.80
C LYS A 161 26.55 -16.04 -14.64
N CYS A 162 27.02 -14.90 -14.16
CA CYS A 162 26.96 -13.61 -14.86
C CYS A 162 28.37 -13.12 -15.21
N PRO A 163 28.63 -12.63 -16.43
CA PRO A 163 29.93 -12.10 -16.82
C PRO A 163 30.40 -10.97 -15.90
N GLY A 164 31.64 -11.05 -15.41
CA GLY A 164 32.28 -10.04 -14.56
C GLY A 164 31.84 -10.04 -13.09
N LEU A 165 30.90 -10.90 -12.68
CA LEU A 165 30.42 -10.97 -11.29
C LEU A 165 31.55 -11.35 -10.31
N ASP A 166 32.52 -12.13 -10.78
CA ASP A 166 33.74 -12.51 -10.06
C ASP A 166 34.66 -11.31 -9.74
N LYS A 167 34.53 -10.21 -10.48
CA LYS A 167 35.32 -8.98 -10.31
C LYS A 167 34.58 -7.90 -9.53
N PHE A 168 33.29 -8.09 -9.23
CA PHE A 168 32.48 -7.10 -8.55
C PHE A 168 32.91 -6.97 -7.08
N ALA A 169 33.31 -5.76 -6.67
CA ALA A 169 33.87 -5.51 -5.34
C ALA A 169 32.79 -5.36 -4.25
N GLY A 170 31.53 -5.12 -4.63
CA GLY A 170 30.42 -4.96 -3.70
C GLY A 170 29.91 -6.28 -3.11
N LYS A 171 29.00 -6.19 -2.14
CA LYS A 171 28.43 -7.37 -1.46
C LYS A 171 27.51 -8.16 -2.39
N VAL A 172 27.76 -9.45 -2.57
CA VAL A 172 26.88 -10.34 -3.36
C VAL A 172 26.24 -11.38 -2.45
N ILE A 173 24.90 -11.43 -2.42
CA ILE A 173 24.15 -12.45 -1.66
C ILE A 173 22.98 -13.00 -2.46
N HIS A 174 22.43 -14.14 -2.05
CA HIS A 174 21.12 -14.60 -2.47
C HIS A 174 20.05 -14.20 -1.44
N THR A 175 18.76 -14.18 -1.82
CA THR A 175 17.65 -13.97 -0.86
C THR A 175 17.59 -15.01 0.27
N HIS A 176 18.33 -16.10 0.12
CA HIS A 176 18.56 -17.11 1.16
C HIS A 176 19.34 -16.53 2.34
N ASP A 177 20.36 -15.72 2.06
CA ASP A 177 21.26 -15.18 3.07
C ASP A 177 20.79 -13.82 3.59
N TYR A 178 19.77 -13.23 2.95
CA TYR A 178 19.13 -12.00 3.42
C TYR A 178 18.32 -12.26 4.69
N LYS A 179 18.56 -11.45 5.73
CA LYS A 179 17.85 -11.55 7.02
C LYS A 179 17.11 -10.27 7.38
N ASP A 180 17.74 -9.13 7.18
CA ASP A 180 17.24 -7.80 7.53
C ASP A 180 17.92 -6.74 6.65
N PHE A 181 17.38 -5.52 6.64
CA PHE A 181 17.82 -4.43 5.76
C PHE A 181 19.11 -3.72 6.22
N LYS A 182 19.60 -3.98 7.44
CA LYS A 182 20.64 -3.19 8.11
C LYS A 182 21.92 -3.02 7.28
N ASP A 183 22.34 -4.06 6.57
CA ASP A 183 23.55 -4.03 5.74
C ASP A 183 23.42 -3.16 4.48
N PHE A 184 22.21 -2.66 4.20
CA PHE A 184 21.84 -1.95 2.97
C PHE A 184 21.43 -0.49 3.21
N VAL A 185 21.49 -0.01 4.46
CA VAL A 185 21.18 1.38 4.81
C VAL A 185 22.13 2.32 4.05
N GLY A 186 21.57 3.32 3.37
CA GLY A 186 22.34 4.32 2.62
C GLY A 186 23.08 3.81 1.39
N LYS A 187 22.82 2.58 0.94
CA LYS A 187 23.52 1.95 -0.21
C LYS A 187 22.72 1.99 -1.50
N LYS A 188 23.40 1.84 -2.64
CA LYS A 188 22.79 1.50 -3.94
C LYS A 188 22.77 -0.01 -4.12
N VAL A 189 21.57 -0.58 -4.24
CA VAL A 189 21.38 -2.04 -4.25
C VAL A 189 20.71 -2.51 -5.52
N LEU A 190 21.28 -3.53 -6.16
CA LEU A 190 20.65 -4.25 -7.25
C LEU A 190 20.00 -5.55 -6.76
N VAL A 191 18.70 -5.72 -6.99
CA VAL A 191 17.99 -6.97 -6.78
C VAL A 191 17.74 -7.65 -8.13
N VAL A 192 18.25 -8.86 -8.31
CA VAL A 192 18.13 -9.62 -9.57
C VAL A 192 16.98 -10.61 -9.47
N GLY A 193 15.92 -10.39 -10.25
CA GLY A 193 14.70 -11.20 -10.27
C GLY A 193 13.48 -10.47 -9.71
N VAL A 194 12.30 -10.98 -10.05
CA VAL A 194 10.99 -10.41 -9.65
C VAL A 194 10.05 -11.49 -9.10
N GLY A 195 10.62 -12.49 -8.41
CA GLY A 195 9.85 -13.46 -7.63
C GLY A 195 9.39 -12.87 -6.29
N ASN A 196 8.53 -13.57 -5.54
CA ASN A 196 8.01 -13.10 -4.25
C ASN A 196 9.10 -12.59 -3.31
N SER A 197 10.13 -13.41 -3.04
CA SER A 197 11.24 -13.02 -2.15
C SER A 197 12.02 -11.82 -2.67
N ALA A 198 12.26 -11.74 -3.99
CA ALA A 198 12.96 -10.60 -4.59
C ALA A 198 12.16 -9.30 -4.40
N CYS A 199 10.85 -9.35 -4.65
CA CYS A 199 9.96 -8.19 -4.49
C CYS A 199 9.88 -7.74 -3.04
N ASP A 200 9.72 -8.66 -2.09
CA ASP A 200 9.62 -8.34 -0.66
C ASP A 200 10.93 -7.74 -0.14
N VAL A 201 12.08 -8.36 -0.46
CA VAL A 201 13.40 -7.85 -0.08
C VAL A 201 13.70 -6.49 -0.73
N ALA A 202 13.39 -6.30 -2.02
CA ALA A 202 13.53 -5.01 -2.70
C ALA A 202 12.67 -3.92 -2.03
N CYS A 203 11.41 -4.22 -1.70
CA CYS A 203 10.53 -3.28 -1.02
C CYS A 203 11.06 -2.91 0.36
N GLU A 204 11.53 -3.87 1.14
CA GLU A 204 12.12 -3.64 2.46
C GLU A 204 13.37 -2.76 2.38
N ILE A 205 14.36 -3.16 1.58
CA ILE A 205 15.62 -2.42 1.39
C ILE A 205 15.35 -0.99 0.92
N SER A 206 14.39 -0.77 0.00
CA SER A 206 14.11 0.54 -0.59
C SER A 206 13.70 1.64 0.41
N ARG A 207 13.39 1.28 1.66
CA ARG A 207 13.05 2.23 2.73
C ARG A 207 14.27 2.86 3.38
N HIS A 208 15.39 2.16 3.32
CA HIS A 208 16.60 2.50 4.06
C HIS A 208 17.81 2.70 3.15
N ALA A 209 17.81 2.08 1.97
CA ALA A 209 18.81 2.28 0.93
C ALA A 209 18.74 3.67 0.30
N GLU A 210 19.86 4.14 -0.26
CA GLU A 210 19.88 5.35 -1.08
C GLU A 210 19.00 5.17 -2.32
N GLN A 211 19.16 4.03 -3.00
CA GLN A 211 18.41 3.65 -4.18
C GLN A 211 18.40 2.13 -4.37
N VAL A 212 17.27 1.59 -4.85
CA VAL A 212 17.14 0.18 -5.22
C VAL A 212 16.83 0.05 -6.71
N TYR A 213 17.52 -0.87 -7.37
CA TYR A 213 17.26 -1.29 -8.73
C TYR A 213 16.74 -2.72 -8.72
N ILE A 214 15.71 -3.02 -9.49
CA ILE A 214 15.22 -4.40 -9.67
C ILE A 214 15.35 -4.81 -11.13
N SER A 215 16.14 -5.85 -11.39
CA SER A 215 16.36 -6.37 -12.74
C SER A 215 15.39 -7.50 -13.05
N THR A 216 14.79 -7.47 -14.25
CA THR A 216 13.89 -8.52 -14.73
C THR A 216 14.06 -8.81 -16.22
N ARG A 217 14.14 -10.10 -16.55
CA ARG A 217 14.28 -10.62 -17.92
C ARG A 217 13.03 -10.45 -18.75
N LYS A 218 11.93 -11.05 -18.28
CA LYS A 218 10.68 -11.16 -19.03
C LYS A 218 9.53 -10.37 -18.38
N GLY A 219 9.74 -9.66 -17.27
CA GLY A 219 8.64 -9.10 -16.46
C GLY A 219 7.84 -10.19 -15.74
N THR A 220 6.81 -9.81 -14.98
CA THR A 220 5.92 -10.74 -14.27
C THR A 220 4.57 -10.07 -13.98
N PHE A 221 3.51 -10.87 -13.80
CA PHE A 221 2.29 -10.30 -13.23
C PHE A 221 2.50 -9.99 -11.75
N ILE A 222 2.12 -8.78 -11.33
CA ILE A 222 2.03 -8.40 -9.92
C ILE A 222 0.58 -8.46 -9.49
N VAL A 223 0.33 -9.18 -8.40
CA VAL A 223 -0.97 -9.21 -7.73
C VAL A 223 -0.80 -8.86 -6.26
N GLN A 224 -1.82 -8.27 -5.66
CA GLN A 224 -1.84 -7.92 -4.24
C GLN A 224 -2.62 -8.98 -3.46
N ARG A 225 -2.38 -9.07 -2.15
CA ARG A 225 -3.01 -10.05 -1.25
C ARG A 225 -4.54 -9.90 -1.19
N VAL A 226 -5.05 -8.69 -1.43
CA VAL A 226 -6.49 -8.38 -1.40
C VAL A 226 -7.08 -8.15 -2.78
N ALA A 227 -8.31 -8.59 -2.99
CA ALA A 227 -9.21 -8.20 -4.07
C ALA A 227 -10.10 -7.01 -3.65
N ASP A 228 -11.20 -6.78 -4.36
CA ASP A 228 -12.15 -5.71 -4.07
C ASP A 228 -12.76 -5.85 -2.66
N PHE A 229 -13.07 -4.72 -2.04
CA PHE A 229 -13.61 -4.58 -0.68
C PHE A 229 -12.71 -5.17 0.43
N GLY A 230 -11.42 -5.40 0.14
CA GLY A 230 -10.43 -5.89 1.09
C GLY A 230 -10.55 -7.38 1.39
N ARG A 231 -11.23 -8.17 0.53
CA ARG A 231 -11.29 -9.63 0.64
C ARG A 231 -9.95 -10.25 0.20
N PRO A 232 -9.47 -11.34 0.82
CA PRO A 232 -8.29 -12.06 0.35
C PRO A 232 -8.46 -12.56 -1.10
N LEU A 233 -7.47 -12.30 -1.96
CA LEU A 233 -7.53 -12.59 -3.39
C LEU A 233 -7.67 -14.09 -3.67
N ASP A 234 -6.95 -14.93 -2.93
CA ASP A 234 -7.01 -16.38 -3.06
C ASP A 234 -8.41 -16.94 -2.78
N GLN A 235 -9.14 -16.40 -1.80
CA GLN A 235 -10.49 -16.84 -1.47
C GLN A 235 -11.52 -16.52 -2.55
N VAL A 236 -11.36 -15.43 -3.30
CA VAL A 236 -12.24 -15.07 -4.42
C VAL A 236 -11.78 -15.64 -5.76
N ALA A 237 -10.47 -15.85 -5.94
CA ALA A 237 -9.90 -16.35 -7.19
C ALA A 237 -9.85 -17.88 -7.27
N VAL A 238 -9.85 -18.59 -6.14
CA VAL A 238 -9.77 -20.05 -6.05
C VAL A 238 -11.10 -20.63 -5.55
N THR A 239 -12.08 -20.66 -6.44
CA THR A 239 -13.40 -21.28 -6.24
C THR A 239 -13.59 -22.44 -7.22
N ARG A 240 -14.36 -23.48 -6.88
CA ARG A 240 -14.58 -24.62 -7.81
C ARG A 240 -15.14 -24.16 -9.16
N PHE A 241 -16.07 -23.19 -9.15
CA PHE A 241 -16.61 -22.57 -10.37
C PHE A 241 -15.53 -21.87 -11.21
N SER A 242 -14.68 -21.03 -10.60
CA SER A 242 -13.64 -20.30 -11.33
C SER A 242 -12.61 -21.24 -11.99
N GLN A 243 -12.38 -22.41 -11.40
CA GLN A 243 -11.40 -23.40 -11.84
C GLN A 243 -11.99 -24.41 -12.85
N SER A 244 -13.31 -24.57 -12.91
CA SER A 244 -13.99 -25.43 -13.90
C SER A 244 -14.18 -24.75 -15.26
N LEU A 245 -14.10 -23.42 -15.33
CA LEU A 245 -14.27 -22.68 -16.58
C LEU A 245 -13.11 -22.90 -17.57
N PRO A 246 -13.38 -23.04 -18.88
CA PRO A 246 -12.33 -23.21 -19.87
C PRO A 246 -11.38 -22.02 -19.90
N SER A 247 -10.08 -22.33 -19.97
CA SER A 247 -9.01 -21.34 -19.86
C SER A 247 -9.08 -20.20 -20.90
N ASN A 248 -9.67 -20.43 -22.07
CA ASN A 248 -9.82 -19.41 -23.13
C ASN A 248 -10.76 -18.28 -22.71
N TYR A 249 -11.79 -18.56 -21.90
CA TYR A 249 -12.70 -17.56 -21.34
C TYR A 249 -12.12 -16.87 -20.10
N MET A 250 -11.43 -17.64 -19.25
CA MET A 250 -10.86 -17.10 -18.01
C MET A 250 -9.61 -16.25 -18.22
N ARG A 251 -8.85 -16.47 -19.29
CA ARG A 251 -7.62 -15.73 -19.58
C ARG A 251 -7.83 -14.21 -19.72
N PRO A 252 -8.74 -13.69 -20.58
CA PRO A 252 -8.96 -12.25 -20.68
C PRO A 252 -9.51 -11.66 -19.38
N LEU A 253 -10.36 -12.40 -18.66
CA LEU A 253 -10.91 -11.96 -17.37
C LEU A 253 -9.83 -11.86 -16.29
N LYS A 254 -8.98 -12.88 -16.13
CA LYS A 254 -7.85 -12.88 -15.18
C LYS A 254 -6.83 -11.79 -15.54
N PHE A 255 -6.55 -11.61 -16.83
CA PHE A 255 -5.67 -10.53 -17.30
C PHE A 255 -6.23 -9.15 -16.92
N LYS A 256 -7.52 -8.90 -17.18
CA LYS A 256 -8.19 -7.65 -16.79
C LYS A 256 -8.21 -7.46 -15.27
N MET A 257 -8.39 -8.54 -14.51
CA MET A 257 -8.36 -8.52 -13.04
C MET A 257 -6.97 -8.17 -12.51
N PHE A 258 -5.90 -8.78 -13.04
CA PHE A 258 -4.52 -8.53 -12.63
C PHE A 258 -4.05 -7.12 -13.01
N ASN A 259 -4.43 -6.62 -14.19
CA ASN A 259 -4.11 -5.26 -14.63
C ASN A 259 -5.10 -4.20 -14.15
N LYS A 260 -6.15 -4.54 -13.39
CA LYS A 260 -7.16 -3.57 -12.93
C LYS A 260 -6.53 -2.42 -12.13
N ARG A 261 -5.56 -2.76 -11.27
CA ARG A 261 -4.98 -1.83 -10.29
C ARG A 261 -3.81 -1.03 -10.83
N TYR A 262 -2.95 -1.66 -11.61
CA TYR A 262 -1.76 -1.03 -12.17
C TYR A 262 -1.60 -1.45 -13.63
N ASP A 263 -1.37 -0.50 -14.52
CA ASP A 263 -0.92 -0.82 -15.87
C ASP A 263 0.56 -1.22 -15.79
N LEU A 264 0.82 -2.53 -15.67
CA LEU A 264 2.18 -3.06 -15.50
C LEU A 264 3.14 -2.66 -16.63
N SER A 265 2.64 -2.24 -17.80
CA SER A 265 3.48 -1.76 -18.89
C SER A 265 4.12 -0.40 -18.56
N LYS A 266 3.42 0.46 -17.82
CA LYS A 266 3.93 1.77 -17.38
C LYS A 266 4.94 1.65 -16.26
N TYR A 267 4.90 0.55 -15.50
CA TYR A 267 5.79 0.27 -14.37
C TYR A 267 7.01 -0.57 -14.76
N GLY A 268 7.19 -0.92 -16.05
CA GLY A 268 8.30 -1.77 -16.48
C GLY A 268 8.17 -3.25 -16.12
N LEU A 269 7.00 -3.68 -15.62
CA LEU A 269 6.76 -5.01 -15.05
C LEU A 269 5.98 -5.94 -15.98
N ALA A 270 5.30 -5.41 -17.01
CA ALA A 270 4.47 -6.20 -17.91
C ALA A 270 5.26 -7.37 -18.54
N PRO A 271 4.71 -8.59 -18.51
CA PRO A 271 5.42 -9.75 -18.98
C PRO A 271 5.46 -9.85 -20.50
N ASN A 272 6.58 -10.34 -21.04
CA ASN A 272 6.82 -10.51 -22.48
C ASN A 272 6.52 -11.96 -22.98
N GLY A 273 5.93 -12.82 -22.14
CA GLY A 273 5.66 -14.24 -22.44
C GLY A 273 4.19 -14.65 -22.35
N PRO A 274 3.83 -15.89 -22.74
CA PRO A 274 2.46 -16.37 -22.70
C PRO A 274 1.93 -16.46 -21.26
N PHE A 275 0.73 -15.91 -21.02
CA PHE A 275 0.10 -15.78 -19.70
C PHE A 275 0.17 -17.03 -18.79
N ARG A 276 0.03 -18.24 -19.37
CA ARG A 276 0.04 -19.50 -18.60
C ARG A 276 1.41 -19.88 -18.05
N LEU A 277 2.49 -19.43 -18.69
CA LEU A 277 3.87 -19.74 -18.32
C LEU A 277 4.51 -18.59 -17.53
N THR A 278 3.88 -17.42 -17.49
CA THR A 278 4.38 -16.29 -16.71
C THR A 278 4.13 -16.54 -15.22
N ALA A 279 5.18 -16.39 -14.43
CA ALA A 279 5.07 -16.36 -12.99
C ALA A 279 4.15 -15.21 -12.52
N ILE A 280 3.61 -15.36 -11.30
CA ILE A 280 2.88 -14.32 -10.60
C ILE A 280 3.67 -14.02 -9.34
N ALA A 281 3.94 -12.74 -9.09
CA ALA A 281 4.47 -12.29 -7.80
C ALA A 281 3.34 -11.67 -6.99
N ILE A 282 3.18 -12.13 -5.75
CA ILE A 282 2.22 -11.59 -4.78
C ILE A 282 2.98 -10.59 -3.92
N THR A 283 2.75 -9.30 -4.15
CA THR A 283 3.38 -8.22 -3.38
C THR A 283 2.42 -7.04 -3.27
N ASP A 284 2.33 -6.45 -2.08
CA ASP A 284 1.39 -5.36 -1.82
C ASP A 284 1.96 -3.98 -2.17
N GLU A 285 3.28 -3.83 -2.13
CA GLU A 285 3.94 -2.51 -2.08
C GLU A 285 4.77 -2.17 -3.33
N LEU A 286 5.22 -3.17 -4.12
CA LEU A 286 6.20 -2.94 -5.20
C LEU A 286 5.80 -1.83 -6.18
N PRO A 287 4.57 -1.79 -6.72
CA PRO A 287 4.15 -0.69 -7.60
C PRO A 287 4.21 0.68 -6.90
N ASP A 288 3.85 0.75 -5.63
CA ASP A 288 3.84 2.00 -4.87
C ASP A 288 5.29 2.48 -4.61
N ARG A 289 6.23 1.55 -4.32
CA ARG A 289 7.67 1.87 -4.19
C ARG A 289 8.31 2.37 -5.48
N ILE A 290 7.87 1.84 -6.63
CA ILE A 290 8.27 2.34 -7.96
C ILE A 290 7.69 3.74 -8.20
N MET A 291 6.42 3.97 -7.83
CA MET A 291 5.78 5.28 -7.98
C MET A 291 6.45 6.38 -7.13
N LEU A 292 6.95 6.02 -5.96
CA LEU A 292 7.75 6.88 -5.07
C LEU A 292 9.19 7.09 -5.56
N GLY A 293 9.63 6.37 -6.61
CA GLY A 293 10.99 6.45 -7.16
C GLY A 293 12.07 5.80 -6.28
N THR A 294 11.66 5.06 -5.24
CA THR A 294 12.57 4.31 -4.34
C THR A 294 13.01 2.97 -4.91
N ILE A 295 12.34 2.49 -5.96
CA ILE A 295 12.73 1.32 -6.74
C ILE A 295 12.67 1.69 -8.22
N THR A 296 13.75 1.44 -8.94
CA THR A 296 13.83 1.60 -10.40
C THR A 296 13.89 0.22 -11.07
N VAL A 297 13.04 -0.03 -12.06
CA VAL A 297 13.05 -1.31 -12.79
C VAL A 297 14.07 -1.26 -13.92
N LYS A 298 14.84 -2.33 -14.09
CA LYS A 298 15.89 -2.48 -15.12
C LYS A 298 15.67 -3.74 -15.95
N THR A 299 16.26 -3.76 -17.14
CA THR A 299 16.33 -4.96 -17.99
C THR A 299 17.26 -6.01 -17.39
N ASP A 300 17.52 -7.11 -18.10
CA ASP A 300 18.44 -8.14 -17.60
C ASP A 300 19.86 -7.57 -17.45
N VAL A 301 20.64 -8.18 -16.55
CA VAL A 301 22.05 -7.83 -16.40
C VAL A 301 22.83 -8.41 -17.57
N GLU A 302 23.57 -7.56 -18.28
CA GLU A 302 24.47 -8.00 -19.35
C GLU A 302 25.82 -8.42 -18.76
N ARG A 303 26.44 -7.53 -17.96
CA ARG A 303 27.71 -7.79 -17.27
C ARG A 303 27.92 -6.88 -16.07
N PHE A 304 28.77 -7.32 -15.15
CA PHE A 304 29.29 -6.54 -14.04
C PHE A 304 30.68 -5.96 -14.37
N THR A 305 30.99 -4.80 -13.79
CA THR A 305 32.37 -4.30 -13.63
C THR A 305 32.75 -4.39 -12.15
N GLU A 306 33.85 -3.77 -11.76
CA GLU A 306 34.27 -3.69 -10.35
C GLU A 306 33.22 -3.01 -9.46
N HIS A 307 32.58 -1.94 -9.97
CA HIS A 307 31.60 -1.14 -9.21
C HIS A 307 30.29 -0.85 -9.95
N ASP A 308 30.17 -1.21 -11.23
CA ASP A 308 29.01 -0.87 -12.06
C ASP A 308 28.29 -2.12 -12.58
N VAL A 309 27.03 -1.91 -12.99
CA VAL A 309 26.22 -2.92 -13.66
C VAL A 309 25.72 -2.38 -14.99
N ILE A 310 26.01 -3.11 -16.07
CA ILE A 310 25.52 -2.83 -17.41
C ILE A 310 24.36 -3.76 -17.71
N PHE A 311 23.27 -3.17 -18.19
CA PHE A 311 22.03 -3.87 -18.51
C PHE A 311 21.88 -4.06 -20.02
N THR A 312 21.07 -5.04 -20.41
CA THR A 312 20.84 -5.41 -21.83
C THR A 312 20.21 -4.32 -22.71
N ASP A 313 19.72 -3.22 -22.12
CA ASP A 313 19.28 -2.03 -22.86
C ASP A 313 20.41 -1.00 -23.08
N GLY A 314 21.64 -1.33 -22.73
CA GLY A 314 22.81 -0.45 -22.79
C GLY A 314 22.89 0.55 -21.63
N THR A 315 21.91 0.62 -20.73
CA THR A 315 22.01 1.49 -19.56
C THR A 315 23.03 0.94 -18.57
N THR A 316 23.74 1.86 -17.90
CA THR A 316 24.69 1.53 -16.83
C THR A 316 24.23 2.18 -15.54
N VAL A 317 24.28 1.43 -14.44
CA VAL A 317 24.16 2.00 -13.10
C VAL A 317 25.52 1.90 -12.43
N LYS A 318 26.01 3.05 -11.98
CA LYS A 318 27.33 3.18 -11.36
C LYS A 318 27.26 3.05 -9.85
N ASP A 319 28.39 2.66 -9.26
CA ASP A 319 28.63 2.62 -7.82
C ASP A 319 27.59 1.75 -7.08
N ILE A 320 27.32 0.54 -7.57
CA ILE A 320 26.48 -0.42 -6.85
C ILE A 320 27.27 -1.01 -5.69
N ASP A 321 26.73 -0.88 -4.48
CA ASP A 321 27.37 -1.40 -3.27
C ASP A 321 27.03 -2.87 -3.00
N ALA A 322 25.86 -3.32 -3.46
CA ALA A 322 25.39 -4.68 -3.19
C ALA A 322 24.46 -5.23 -4.28
N VAL A 323 24.54 -6.55 -4.47
CA VAL A 323 23.70 -7.35 -5.37
C VAL A 323 23.00 -8.44 -4.57
N VAL A 324 21.67 -8.51 -4.69
CA VAL A 324 20.83 -9.53 -4.07
C VAL A 324 20.15 -10.36 -5.15
N PHE A 325 20.55 -11.62 -5.28
CA PHE A 325 19.95 -12.57 -6.20
C PHE A 325 18.66 -13.16 -5.62
N GLY A 326 17.52 -12.88 -6.25
CA GLY A 326 16.22 -13.49 -5.99
C GLY A 326 15.82 -14.49 -7.07
N THR A 327 16.76 -15.37 -7.41
CA THR A 327 16.76 -16.23 -8.61
C THR A 327 16.29 -17.66 -8.37
N GLY A 328 15.76 -17.94 -7.18
CA GLY A 328 15.09 -19.20 -6.83
C GLY A 328 16.05 -20.24 -6.26
N TYR A 329 15.61 -21.50 -6.27
CA TYR A 329 16.32 -22.60 -5.63
C TYR A 329 16.42 -23.80 -6.57
N LEU A 330 17.46 -24.60 -6.36
CA LEU A 330 17.64 -25.92 -6.95
C LEU A 330 17.22 -27.00 -5.94
N HIS A 331 16.91 -28.20 -6.42
CA HIS A 331 16.64 -29.36 -5.58
C HIS A 331 17.58 -30.52 -5.90
N ASP A 332 17.95 -31.25 -4.85
CA ASP A 332 18.74 -32.48 -4.87
C ASP A 332 18.37 -33.36 -3.67
N PHE A 333 18.92 -34.58 -3.62
CA PHE A 333 18.71 -35.52 -2.52
C PHE A 333 20.04 -36.18 -2.14
N PRO A 334 20.98 -35.42 -1.53
CA PRO A 334 22.37 -35.87 -1.34
C PRO A 334 22.51 -37.06 -0.40
N PHE A 335 21.49 -37.36 0.41
CA PHE A 335 21.46 -38.49 1.33
C PHE A 335 20.86 -39.76 0.72
N LEU A 336 20.32 -39.71 -0.51
CA LEU A 336 19.82 -40.91 -1.19
C LEU A 336 20.92 -41.53 -2.04
N GLU A 337 20.96 -42.86 -2.10
CA GLU A 337 21.78 -43.61 -3.05
C GLU A 337 21.51 -43.16 -4.50
N ASP A 338 22.58 -43.08 -5.31
CA ASP A 338 22.51 -42.70 -6.72
C ASP A 338 21.53 -43.60 -7.50
N GLY A 339 20.69 -42.98 -8.33
CA GLY A 339 19.73 -43.68 -9.18
C GLY A 339 18.39 -44.02 -8.51
N VAL A 340 18.22 -43.82 -7.18
CA VAL A 340 16.91 -43.95 -6.51
C VAL A 340 15.94 -42.90 -7.05
N ILE A 341 16.37 -41.64 -7.15
CA ILE A 341 15.62 -40.55 -7.79
C ILE A 341 16.45 -39.98 -8.92
N ARG A 342 16.06 -40.28 -10.17
CA ARG A 342 16.65 -39.65 -11.35
C ARG A 342 16.19 -38.20 -11.45
N ILE A 343 17.14 -37.27 -11.57
CA ILE A 343 16.89 -35.85 -11.84
C ILE A 343 17.67 -35.47 -13.11
N GLU A 344 16.98 -34.95 -14.13
CA GLU A 344 17.62 -34.44 -15.36
C GLU A 344 17.35 -32.96 -15.54
N ASN A 345 18.39 -32.12 -15.55
CA ASN A 345 18.23 -30.67 -15.70
C ASN A 345 17.17 -30.08 -14.74
N GLN A 346 17.14 -30.55 -13.48
CA GLN A 346 16.13 -30.19 -12.46
C GLN A 346 14.71 -30.72 -12.73
N PHE A 347 14.52 -31.66 -13.66
CA PHE A 347 13.26 -32.41 -13.81
C PHE A 347 13.33 -33.69 -12.94
N PRO A 348 12.51 -33.83 -11.90
CA PRO A 348 12.48 -35.03 -11.07
C PRO A 348 11.58 -36.10 -11.70
N PHE A 349 12.11 -37.32 -11.87
CA PHE A 349 11.36 -38.47 -12.40
C PHE A 349 10.47 -39.10 -11.34
N LEU A 350 9.40 -38.38 -10.98
CA LEU A 350 8.43 -38.77 -9.96
C LEU A 350 7.01 -38.83 -10.52
N TYR A 351 6.34 -39.97 -10.34
CA TYR A 351 4.91 -40.12 -10.62
C TYR A 351 4.11 -39.26 -9.64
N ASP A 352 3.27 -38.38 -10.19
CA ASP A 352 2.50 -37.38 -9.45
C ASP A 352 3.32 -36.55 -8.44
N HIS A 353 4.61 -36.33 -8.73
CA HIS A 353 5.56 -35.62 -7.87
C HIS A 353 5.88 -36.29 -6.53
N ILE A 354 5.54 -37.56 -6.37
CA ILE A 354 5.69 -38.30 -5.11
C ILE A 354 6.56 -39.54 -5.30
N TRP A 355 6.24 -40.37 -6.29
CA TRP A 355 6.77 -41.74 -6.33
C TRP A 355 7.90 -41.88 -7.36
N PRO A 356 9.11 -42.32 -6.96
CA PRO A 356 10.16 -42.65 -7.91
C PRO A 356 9.71 -43.76 -8.87
N VAL A 357 9.86 -43.52 -10.18
CA VAL A 357 9.41 -44.48 -11.21
C VAL A 357 10.41 -45.61 -11.48
N SER A 358 11.65 -45.47 -11.00
CA SER A 358 12.73 -46.44 -11.10
C SER A 358 12.79 -47.40 -9.90
N LEU A 359 11.89 -47.27 -8.93
CA LEU A 359 11.92 -48.01 -7.67
C LEU A 359 10.75 -49.01 -7.58
N GLU A 360 11.09 -50.29 -7.39
CA GLU A 360 10.16 -51.36 -6.99
C GLU A 360 10.83 -52.29 -5.95
N PRO A 361 10.13 -52.69 -4.87
CA PRO A 361 8.78 -52.26 -4.50
C PRO A 361 8.72 -50.76 -4.12
N SER A 362 7.56 -50.13 -4.30
CA SER A 362 7.37 -48.68 -4.08
C SER A 362 7.27 -48.30 -2.60
N THR A 363 8.38 -48.42 -1.86
CA THR A 363 8.46 -48.18 -0.40
C THR A 363 9.10 -46.83 -0.01
N LEU A 364 9.41 -45.97 -0.99
CA LEU A 364 9.90 -44.61 -0.77
C LEU A 364 9.02 -43.57 -1.48
N ALA A 365 8.70 -42.48 -0.80
CA ALA A 365 7.91 -41.38 -1.32
C ALA A 365 8.54 -40.01 -1.03
N VAL A 366 8.44 -39.09 -1.97
CA VAL A 366 8.82 -37.67 -1.80
C VAL A 366 7.57 -36.85 -1.53
N VAL A 367 7.58 -36.03 -0.48
CA VAL A 367 6.48 -35.13 -0.15
C VAL A 367 6.95 -33.69 -0.24
N GLY A 368 6.19 -32.87 -0.98
CA GLY A 368 6.40 -31.43 -1.06
C GLY A 368 7.33 -30.93 -2.16
N LEU A 369 7.66 -31.77 -3.15
CA LEU A 369 8.32 -31.34 -4.39
C LEU A 369 7.29 -30.83 -5.43
N VAL A 370 6.48 -29.85 -5.01
CA VAL A 370 5.42 -29.23 -5.83
C VAL A 370 5.38 -27.71 -5.63
N GLN A 371 5.00 -26.98 -6.69
CA GLN A 371 4.77 -25.54 -6.69
C GLN A 371 3.35 -25.23 -7.18
N PRO A 372 2.36 -25.13 -6.28
CA PRO A 372 0.99 -24.83 -6.66
C PRO A 372 0.72 -23.33 -6.85
N PHE A 373 -0.31 -23.01 -7.65
CA PHE A 373 -1.05 -21.75 -7.51
C PHE A 373 -2.07 -21.89 -6.36
N GLY A 374 -1.59 -22.00 -5.12
CA GLY A 374 -2.39 -22.24 -3.93
C GLY A 374 -1.52 -22.42 -2.68
N ALA A 375 -2.15 -22.62 -1.52
CA ALA A 375 -1.43 -22.82 -0.27
C ALA A 375 -0.90 -24.27 -0.16
N LEU A 376 0.33 -24.40 0.36
CA LEU A 376 1.01 -25.70 0.45
C LEU A 376 0.45 -26.67 1.51
N PRO A 377 0.14 -26.27 2.77
CA PRO A 377 -0.12 -27.23 3.85
C PRO A 377 -1.13 -28.34 3.52
N ALA A 378 -2.29 -27.97 2.94
CA ALA A 378 -3.32 -28.92 2.54
C ALA A 378 -2.89 -29.86 1.40
N ILE A 379 -2.04 -29.39 0.50
CA ILE A 379 -1.50 -30.22 -0.60
C ILE A 379 -0.51 -31.22 -0.02
N LEU A 380 0.40 -30.76 0.84
CA LEU A 380 1.37 -31.63 1.51
C LEU A 380 0.65 -32.71 2.35
N GLU A 381 -0.37 -32.30 3.10
CA GLU A 381 -1.25 -33.21 3.83
C GLU A 381 -1.90 -34.25 2.91
N MET A 382 -2.47 -33.84 1.79
CA MET A 382 -3.10 -34.75 0.84
C MET A 382 -2.10 -35.74 0.23
N GLN A 383 -0.89 -35.29 -0.10
CA GLN A 383 0.20 -36.18 -0.52
C GLN A 383 0.50 -37.22 0.57
N THR A 384 0.65 -36.78 1.82
CA THR A 384 0.95 -37.68 2.95
C THR A 384 -0.17 -38.68 3.20
N ARG A 385 -1.45 -38.28 3.13
CA ARG A 385 -2.61 -39.18 3.26
C ARG A 385 -2.58 -40.27 2.19
N TRP A 386 -2.23 -39.94 0.95
CA TRP A 386 -2.14 -40.95 -0.10
C TRP A 386 -0.97 -41.90 0.14
N VAL A 387 0.21 -41.34 0.46
CA VAL A 387 1.44 -42.11 0.73
C VAL A 387 1.24 -43.12 1.86
N THR A 388 0.74 -42.68 3.02
CA THR A 388 0.60 -43.56 4.19
C THR A 388 -0.44 -44.64 3.95
N ARG A 389 -1.50 -44.35 3.19
CA ARG A 389 -2.49 -45.35 2.77
C ARG A 389 -1.94 -46.37 1.79
N VAL A 390 -1.05 -45.98 0.89
CA VAL A 390 -0.33 -46.93 0.03
C VAL A 390 0.57 -47.82 0.88
N PHE A 391 1.32 -47.27 1.84
CA PHE A 391 2.17 -48.04 2.74
C PHE A 391 1.39 -49.00 3.65
N ALA A 392 0.20 -48.59 4.11
CA ALA A 392 -0.71 -49.45 4.86
C ALA A 392 -1.44 -50.50 3.99
N GLY A 393 -1.30 -50.46 2.66
CA GLY A 393 -1.98 -51.38 1.74
C GLY A 393 -3.46 -51.03 1.48
N HIS A 394 -3.91 -49.84 1.91
CA HIS A 394 -5.28 -49.35 1.73
C HIS A 394 -5.52 -48.73 0.34
N CYS A 395 -4.47 -48.34 -0.36
CA CYS A 395 -4.50 -47.79 -1.71
C CYS A 395 -3.46 -48.50 -2.59
N ASN A 396 -3.80 -48.76 -3.85
CA ASN A 396 -2.87 -49.34 -4.82
C ASN A 396 -2.30 -48.27 -5.74
N LEU A 397 -1.02 -48.41 -6.10
CA LEU A 397 -0.41 -47.62 -7.15
C LEU A 397 -0.74 -48.20 -8.54
N PRO A 398 -0.79 -47.36 -9.58
CA PRO A 398 -0.77 -47.84 -10.96
C PRO A 398 0.48 -48.69 -11.24
N SER A 399 0.43 -49.53 -12.26
CA SER A 399 1.58 -50.35 -12.66
C SER A 399 2.82 -49.50 -12.94
N ALA A 400 4.01 -50.07 -12.69
CA ALA A 400 5.30 -49.41 -12.94
C ALA A 400 5.42 -48.86 -14.37
N SER A 401 4.90 -49.60 -15.37
CA SER A 401 4.88 -49.19 -16.77
C SER A 401 4.03 -47.94 -16.99
N LYS A 402 2.82 -47.89 -16.41
CA LYS A 402 1.94 -46.72 -16.52
C LYS A 402 2.53 -45.49 -15.82
N ARG A 403 3.12 -45.68 -14.64
CA ARG A 403 3.82 -44.61 -13.91
C ARG A 403 4.95 -44.01 -14.74
N ARG A 404 5.78 -44.86 -15.38
CA ARG A 404 6.87 -44.44 -16.27
C ARG A 404 6.35 -43.69 -17.50
N GLN A 405 5.33 -44.24 -18.17
CA GLN A 405 4.72 -43.63 -19.34
C GLN A 405 4.22 -42.20 -19.06
N GLU A 406 3.45 -42.00 -17.98
CA GLU A 406 2.93 -40.66 -17.64
C GLU A 406 4.05 -39.64 -17.34
N VAL A 407 5.14 -40.07 -16.71
CA VAL A 407 6.31 -39.22 -16.44
C VAL A 407 7.07 -38.88 -17.74
N GLU A 408 7.22 -39.83 -18.65
CA GLU A 408 7.87 -39.63 -19.94
C GLU A 408 7.04 -38.71 -20.86
N GLU A 409 5.72 -38.88 -20.91
CA GLU A 409 4.80 -37.98 -21.63
C GLU A 409 4.91 -36.54 -21.10
N ARG A 410 5.00 -36.39 -19.78
CA ARG A 410 5.21 -35.09 -19.14
C ARG A 410 6.57 -34.48 -19.49
N LEU A 411 7.62 -35.29 -19.54
CA LEU A 411 8.95 -34.84 -19.97
C LEU A 411 8.95 -34.38 -21.43
N LEU A 412 8.28 -35.09 -22.32
CA LEU A 412 8.13 -34.70 -23.74
C LEU A 412 7.39 -33.38 -23.87
N MET A 413 6.30 -33.18 -23.13
CA MET A 413 5.57 -31.90 -23.09
C MET A 413 6.46 -30.73 -22.63
N ILE A 414 7.38 -31.00 -21.69
CA ILE A 414 8.31 -29.99 -21.18
C ILE A 414 9.45 -29.71 -22.19
N LYS A 415 10.09 -30.76 -22.72
CA LYS A 415 11.17 -30.63 -23.72
C LYS A 415 10.70 -29.95 -25.01
N GLY A 416 9.43 -30.13 -25.38
CA GLY A 416 8.81 -29.46 -26.52
C GLY A 416 8.53 -27.96 -26.31
N ASN A 417 8.85 -27.38 -25.14
CA ASN A 417 8.55 -25.98 -24.83
C ASN A 417 9.75 -25.24 -24.22
N SER A 418 10.48 -24.51 -25.08
CA SER A 418 11.68 -23.74 -24.73
C SER A 418 11.42 -22.54 -23.79
N ASP A 419 10.16 -22.15 -23.56
CA ASP A 419 9.83 -21.08 -22.61
C ASP A 419 9.82 -21.56 -21.14
N LEU A 420 9.88 -22.87 -20.90
CA LEU A 420 9.88 -23.45 -19.55
C LEU A 420 11.29 -23.44 -18.94
N SER A 421 11.38 -22.87 -17.75
CA SER A 421 12.56 -22.97 -16.87
C SER A 421 12.36 -24.03 -15.77
N PRO A 422 13.44 -24.51 -15.10
CA PRO A 422 13.40 -25.53 -14.05
C PRO A 422 12.26 -25.43 -13.03
N ARG A 423 11.92 -24.21 -12.58
CA ARG A 423 10.80 -23.99 -11.65
C ARG A 423 9.46 -24.55 -12.14
N HIS A 424 9.22 -24.57 -13.45
CA HIS A 424 7.96 -25.03 -14.03
C HIS A 424 7.80 -26.55 -13.94
N PHE A 425 8.90 -27.28 -13.74
CA PHE A 425 8.90 -28.75 -13.71
C PHE A 425 8.26 -29.30 -12.44
N ILE A 426 7.96 -28.47 -11.45
CA ILE A 426 7.24 -28.84 -10.25
C ILE A 426 5.89 -28.12 -10.11
N VAL A 427 5.48 -27.32 -11.12
CA VAL A 427 4.23 -26.55 -11.05
C VAL A 427 3.00 -27.44 -11.23
N ILE A 428 2.01 -27.26 -10.34
CA ILE A 428 0.74 -28.01 -10.36
C ILE A 428 -0.48 -27.09 -10.32
N HIS A 429 -1.61 -27.58 -10.87
CA HIS A 429 -2.91 -26.95 -10.70
C HIS A 429 -3.59 -27.45 -9.43
N ALA A 430 -3.50 -26.67 -8.34
CA ALA A 430 -3.91 -27.06 -6.98
C ALA A 430 -5.21 -27.87 -6.89
N LEU A 431 -6.35 -27.32 -7.36
CA LEU A 431 -7.65 -28.01 -7.25
C LEU A 431 -7.69 -29.36 -8.00
N ARG A 432 -7.17 -29.42 -9.23
CA ARG A 432 -7.18 -30.64 -10.05
C ARG A 432 -6.29 -31.71 -9.44
N TYR A 433 -5.13 -31.29 -8.92
CA TYR A 433 -4.21 -32.18 -8.24
C TYR A 433 -4.82 -32.73 -6.94
N MET A 434 -5.42 -31.85 -6.13
CA MET A 434 -6.11 -32.25 -4.90
C MET A 434 -7.29 -33.18 -5.16
N ASP A 435 -8.14 -32.89 -6.15
CA ASP A 435 -9.27 -33.76 -6.49
C ASP A 435 -8.79 -35.11 -7.07
N LYS A 436 -7.69 -35.14 -7.84
CA LYS A 436 -7.06 -36.38 -8.33
C LYS A 436 -6.58 -37.26 -7.16
N LEU A 437 -5.86 -36.68 -6.20
CA LEU A 437 -5.40 -37.43 -5.03
C LEU A 437 -6.58 -37.84 -4.12
N ALA A 438 -7.58 -36.99 -3.99
CA ALA A 438 -8.79 -37.30 -3.23
C ALA A 438 -9.61 -38.43 -3.88
N ASP A 439 -9.59 -38.57 -5.20
CA ASP A 439 -10.15 -39.73 -5.91
C ASP A 439 -9.38 -41.02 -5.55
N TYR A 440 -8.04 -40.99 -5.49
CA TYR A 440 -7.24 -42.16 -5.08
C TYR A 440 -7.49 -42.59 -3.62
N ILE A 441 -7.75 -41.64 -2.74
CA ILE A 441 -8.03 -41.91 -1.32
C ILE A 441 -9.51 -42.25 -1.08
N GLY A 442 -10.42 -41.80 -1.96
CA GLY A 442 -11.86 -41.92 -1.78
C GLY A 442 -12.45 -40.85 -0.85
N CYS A 443 -11.90 -39.64 -0.83
CA CYS A 443 -12.35 -38.52 0.02
C CYS A 443 -12.79 -37.26 -0.75
N LYS A 444 -13.01 -37.38 -2.07
CA LYS A 444 -13.49 -36.26 -2.90
C LYS A 444 -14.97 -36.00 -2.62
N PRO A 445 -15.38 -34.73 -2.39
CA PRO A 445 -16.77 -34.41 -2.07
C PRO A 445 -17.70 -34.66 -3.27
N ASN A 446 -18.82 -35.35 -3.01
CA ASN A 446 -19.86 -35.66 -3.97
C ASN A 446 -20.78 -34.46 -4.17
N LEU A 447 -20.36 -33.55 -5.06
CA LEU A 447 -21.10 -32.33 -5.36
C LEU A 447 -22.47 -32.60 -5.98
N THR A 448 -22.63 -33.70 -6.73
CA THR A 448 -23.92 -34.07 -7.33
C THR A 448 -24.94 -34.41 -6.25
N LYS A 449 -24.55 -35.23 -5.27
CA LYS A 449 -25.40 -35.55 -4.11
C LYS A 449 -25.79 -34.27 -3.36
N LEU A 450 -24.80 -33.43 -3.02
CA LEU A 450 -25.04 -32.18 -2.28
C LEU A 450 -25.95 -31.20 -3.02
N PHE A 451 -25.91 -31.16 -4.36
CA PHE A 451 -26.81 -30.31 -5.14
C PHE A 451 -28.29 -30.61 -4.87
N PHE A 452 -28.63 -31.90 -4.74
CA PHE A 452 -29.99 -32.37 -4.49
C PHE A 452 -30.35 -32.44 -3.01
N THR A 453 -29.40 -32.71 -2.11
CA THR A 453 -29.68 -32.88 -0.66
C THR A 453 -29.52 -31.59 0.15
N ASP A 454 -28.64 -30.69 -0.27
CA ASP A 454 -28.29 -29.47 0.49
C ASP A 454 -27.76 -28.37 -0.46
N ASN A 455 -28.68 -27.80 -1.24
CA ASN A 455 -28.34 -26.81 -2.27
C ASN A 455 -27.64 -25.57 -1.68
N ALA A 456 -27.98 -25.17 -0.46
CA ALA A 456 -27.38 -24.02 0.21
C ALA A 456 -25.89 -24.25 0.52
N PHE A 457 -25.56 -25.42 1.07
CA PHE A 457 -24.16 -25.79 1.31
C PHE A 457 -23.41 -26.04 0.00
N TRP A 458 -24.06 -26.68 -0.99
CA TRP A 458 -23.50 -26.85 -2.33
C TRP A 458 -23.07 -25.53 -2.97
N ARG A 459 -23.91 -24.48 -2.91
CA ARG A 459 -23.55 -23.15 -3.44
C ARG A 459 -22.29 -22.59 -2.76
N LYS A 460 -22.13 -22.80 -1.45
CA LYS A 460 -20.91 -22.38 -0.73
C LYS A 460 -19.67 -23.15 -1.22
N LEU A 461 -19.77 -24.45 -1.49
CA LEU A 461 -18.65 -25.24 -2.01
C LEU A 461 -18.27 -24.85 -3.45
N VAL A 462 -19.27 -24.56 -4.29
CA VAL A 462 -19.04 -24.28 -5.72
C VAL A 462 -18.58 -22.85 -5.96
N PHE A 463 -19.26 -21.87 -5.37
CA PHE A 463 -19.00 -20.45 -5.59
C PHE A 463 -18.17 -19.78 -4.50
N GLY A 464 -18.04 -20.40 -3.33
CA GLY A 464 -17.20 -19.92 -2.25
C GLY A 464 -15.74 -20.39 -2.35
N PRO A 465 -14.91 -20.03 -1.36
CA PRO A 465 -13.50 -20.40 -1.33
C PRO A 465 -13.31 -21.91 -1.28
N CYS A 466 -12.36 -22.43 -2.06
CA CYS A 466 -12.02 -23.84 -2.07
C CYS A 466 -11.12 -24.22 -0.88
N THR A 467 -11.66 -24.16 0.34
CA THR A 467 -10.88 -24.37 1.56
C THR A 467 -10.45 -25.84 1.75
N PRO A 468 -9.35 -26.11 2.48
CA PRO A 468 -8.84 -27.46 2.75
C PRO A 468 -9.88 -28.43 3.33
N GLN A 469 -10.80 -27.93 4.16
CA GLN A 469 -11.81 -28.72 4.85
C GLN A 469 -12.74 -29.48 3.88
N GLN A 470 -12.85 -29.06 2.61
CA GLN A 470 -13.69 -29.73 1.63
C GLN A 470 -13.29 -31.19 1.38
N TRP A 471 -12.01 -31.53 1.53
CA TRP A 471 -11.49 -32.90 1.36
C TRP A 471 -11.51 -33.73 2.66
N ARG A 472 -12.24 -33.25 3.67
CA ARG A 472 -12.54 -33.92 4.95
C ARG A 472 -14.05 -34.02 5.22
N LEU A 473 -14.89 -33.69 4.23
CA LEU A 473 -16.36 -33.77 4.39
C LEU A 473 -16.88 -35.22 4.43
N GLU A 474 -16.21 -36.12 3.70
CA GLU A 474 -16.54 -37.53 3.61
C GLU A 474 -15.29 -38.37 3.28
N GLY A 475 -15.43 -39.69 3.30
CA GLY A 475 -14.36 -40.63 3.03
C GLY A 475 -13.40 -40.86 4.22
N PRO A 476 -12.31 -41.60 4.00
CA PRO A 476 -11.34 -41.91 5.03
C PRO A 476 -10.70 -40.66 5.64
N GLY A 477 -10.66 -40.59 6.97
CA GLY A 477 -10.17 -39.43 7.71
C GLY A 477 -11.12 -38.23 7.70
N LYS A 478 -12.42 -38.41 7.46
CA LYS A 478 -13.44 -37.35 7.62
C LYS A 478 -13.28 -36.61 8.96
N TRP A 479 -13.51 -35.31 8.95
CA TRP A 479 -13.53 -34.47 10.17
C TRP A 479 -14.90 -33.85 10.40
N ASP A 480 -15.52 -34.09 11.55
CA ASP A 480 -16.88 -33.61 11.83
C ASP A 480 -16.99 -32.09 11.90
N GLY A 481 -15.89 -31.39 12.21
CA GLY A 481 -15.83 -29.93 12.19
C GLY A 481 -15.75 -29.31 10.78
N ALA A 482 -15.56 -30.11 9.72
CA ALA A 482 -15.28 -29.61 8.36
C ALA A 482 -16.38 -28.69 7.84
N ARG A 483 -17.64 -29.09 8.02
CA ARG A 483 -18.81 -28.29 7.60
C ARG A 483 -18.85 -26.94 8.30
N ALA A 484 -18.77 -26.94 9.63
CA ALA A 484 -18.82 -25.72 10.43
C ALA A 484 -17.66 -24.78 10.10
N ALA A 485 -16.47 -25.33 9.84
CA ALA A 485 -15.31 -24.54 9.43
C ALA A 485 -15.54 -23.83 8.07
N ILE A 486 -16.10 -24.54 7.07
CA ILE A 486 -16.45 -23.97 5.77
C ILE A 486 -17.51 -22.87 5.90
N GLU A 487 -18.53 -23.09 6.73
CA GLU A 487 -19.61 -22.12 6.93
C GLU A 487 -19.16 -20.85 7.66
N ASN A 488 -18.14 -20.96 8.53
CA ASN A 488 -17.62 -19.86 9.34
C ASN A 488 -16.44 -19.10 8.71
N VAL A 489 -15.98 -19.45 7.49
CA VAL A 489 -14.83 -18.81 6.83
C VAL A 489 -14.94 -17.29 6.84
N GLU A 490 -16.08 -16.74 6.42
CA GLU A 490 -16.26 -15.28 6.34
C GLU A 490 -16.26 -14.62 7.74
N LYS A 491 -16.88 -15.26 8.73
CA LYS A 491 -16.89 -14.76 10.12
C LYS A 491 -15.48 -14.71 10.69
N ASN A 492 -14.71 -15.78 10.52
CA ASN A 492 -13.35 -15.91 11.03
C ASN A 492 -12.35 -15.02 10.30
N MET A 493 -12.59 -14.75 9.01
CA MET A 493 -11.79 -13.84 8.20
C MET A 493 -11.91 -12.39 8.68
N TRP A 494 -13.12 -11.92 9.00
CA TRP A 494 -13.34 -10.54 9.46
C TRP A 494 -13.05 -10.32 10.95
N PHE A 495 -13.04 -11.38 11.76
CA PHE A 495 -12.85 -11.30 13.21
C PHE A 495 -11.62 -10.46 13.65
N PRO A 496 -10.39 -10.70 13.16
CA PRO A 496 -9.20 -9.99 13.64
C PRO A 496 -9.14 -8.50 13.23
N MET A 497 -9.95 -8.08 12.25
CA MET A 497 -9.96 -6.70 11.75
C MET A 497 -11.08 -5.85 12.36
N LYS A 498 -12.04 -6.46 13.04
CA LYS A 498 -13.16 -5.77 13.71
C LYS A 498 -12.82 -5.45 15.16
N THR A 499 -11.79 -4.66 15.36
CA THR A 499 -11.27 -4.30 16.70
C THR A 499 -11.93 -3.06 17.30
N ARG A 500 -12.80 -2.40 16.54
CA ARG A 500 -13.62 -1.26 16.97
C ARG A 500 -14.99 -1.30 16.31
N THR A 501 -16.04 -1.00 17.07
CA THR A 501 -17.42 -0.82 16.56
C THR A 501 -17.48 0.41 15.65
N ALA A 502 -17.41 0.20 14.34
CA ALA A 502 -17.58 1.26 13.36
C ALA A 502 -19.06 1.68 13.24
N GLY A 503 -19.30 2.98 12.98
CA GLY A 503 -20.65 3.50 12.73
C GLY A 503 -21.37 2.77 11.58
N VAL A 504 -22.69 2.71 11.68
CA VAL A 504 -23.64 1.99 10.82
C VAL A 504 -23.31 2.09 9.32
N ASP A 505 -23.50 1.00 8.57
CA ASP A 505 -23.45 0.97 7.11
C ASP A 505 -24.37 2.05 6.52
N LEU A 506 -23.77 3.12 6.00
CA LEU A 506 -24.45 4.31 5.46
C LEU A 506 -25.23 4.03 4.17
N THR A 507 -25.23 2.78 3.68
CA THR A 507 -26.06 2.36 2.53
C THR A 507 -27.55 2.33 2.83
N LYS A 508 -27.95 2.18 4.11
CA LYS A 508 -29.35 2.28 4.57
C LYS A 508 -29.82 3.74 4.51
N GLY A 509 -30.23 4.20 3.33
CA GLY A 509 -30.79 5.54 3.10
C GLY A 509 -30.52 6.09 1.70
N LEU A 510 -29.48 5.60 1.02
CA LEU A 510 -29.09 6.07 -0.32
C LEU A 510 -30.19 5.88 -1.36
N TYR A 511 -30.97 4.79 -1.27
CA TYR A 511 -32.07 4.50 -2.20
C TYR A 511 -33.34 5.34 -1.93
N LYS A 512 -33.62 5.68 -0.67
CA LYS A 512 -34.81 6.45 -0.29
C LYS A 512 -34.67 7.93 -0.68
N GLU A 513 -33.50 8.51 -0.41
CA GLU A 513 -33.17 9.89 -0.84
C GLU A 513 -33.12 10.02 -2.38
N TRP A 514 -32.69 8.98 -3.11
CA TRP A 514 -32.72 8.95 -4.58
C TRP A 514 -34.13 9.03 -5.17
N ILE A 515 -35.10 8.37 -4.53
CA ILE A 515 -36.51 8.39 -4.92
C ILE A 515 -37.16 9.73 -4.57
N ASP A 516 -36.77 10.35 -3.46
CA ASP A 516 -37.31 11.64 -3.02
C ASP A 516 -36.74 12.82 -3.85
N LEU A 517 -35.50 12.73 -4.34
CA LEU A 517 -34.89 13.70 -5.27
C LEU A 517 -35.52 13.68 -6.68
N LEU A 518 -36.07 12.54 -7.11
CA LEU A 518 -36.80 12.44 -8.38
C LEU A 518 -38.18 13.13 -8.36
N LYS A 519 -38.68 13.49 -7.17
CA LYS A 519 -39.99 14.13 -7.00
C LYS A 519 -39.93 15.67 -6.98
N ASN A 520 -38.75 16.27 -6.84
CA ASN A 520 -38.60 17.72 -6.72
C ASN A 520 -37.47 18.27 -7.63
N GLN A 521 -37.84 18.81 -8.79
CA GLN A 521 -37.05 19.75 -9.60
C GLN A 521 -38.03 20.89 -9.99
N PHE A 522 -37.73 22.18 -10.11
CA PHE A 522 -36.53 22.98 -10.39
C PHE A 522 -36.70 24.38 -9.75
N LYS A 523 -35.61 25.10 -9.47
CA LYS A 523 -35.48 26.56 -9.67
C LYS A 523 -34.01 26.97 -9.53
N ILE A 524 -33.44 27.57 -10.57
CA ILE A 524 -32.09 28.14 -10.61
C ILE A 524 -32.25 29.66 -10.76
N PRO A 525 -31.69 30.51 -9.90
CA PRO A 525 -31.52 31.92 -10.20
C PRO A 525 -30.13 32.15 -10.82
N PHE A 526 -30.14 32.73 -12.02
CA PHE A 526 -28.99 33.37 -12.64
C PHE A 526 -29.09 34.87 -12.30
N THR A 527 -28.03 35.46 -11.76
CA THR A 527 -27.86 36.92 -11.76
C THR A 527 -26.48 37.24 -12.32
N ALA A 528 -26.47 37.93 -13.46
CA ALA A 528 -25.31 38.60 -14.01
C ALA A 528 -25.03 39.85 -13.16
N GLY A 529 -23.76 40.08 -12.86
CA GLY A 529 -23.28 41.30 -12.20
C GLY A 529 -22.36 42.03 -13.15
N ASP A 530 -22.61 43.33 -13.27
CA ASP A 530 -22.03 44.24 -14.25
C ASP A 530 -20.51 44.44 -14.10
N HIS A 531 -19.87 44.59 -15.25
CA HIS A 531 -18.47 44.99 -15.37
C HIS A 531 -18.37 46.51 -15.21
N VAL A 532 -17.47 46.95 -14.32
CA VAL A 532 -17.00 48.33 -14.28
C VAL A 532 -15.53 48.31 -14.72
N GLU A 533 -15.27 48.92 -15.87
CA GLU A 533 -13.93 49.32 -16.28
C GLU A 533 -13.52 50.59 -15.54
N SER A 534 -12.24 50.69 -15.18
CA SER A 534 -11.62 52.00 -14.91
C SER A 534 -10.17 51.98 -15.36
N GLU A 535 -9.87 52.78 -16.37
CA GLU A 535 -8.53 53.25 -16.72
C GLU A 535 -8.02 54.25 -15.67
N GLY A 536 -6.69 54.42 -15.61
CA GLY A 536 -6.05 55.52 -14.90
C GLY A 536 -4.72 55.11 -14.27
N SER A 537 -3.63 55.22 -15.03
CA SER A 537 -2.27 55.09 -14.51
C SER A 537 -1.88 56.38 -13.78
N SER A 538 -1.53 56.29 -12.50
CA SER A 538 -0.71 57.31 -11.84
C SER A 538 0.63 56.68 -11.45
N SER A 539 1.71 57.45 -11.63
CA SER A 539 3.07 57.06 -11.28
C SER A 539 3.15 56.73 -9.78
N ARG A 540 3.19 55.43 -9.44
CA ARG A 540 3.24 54.96 -8.06
C ARG A 540 4.68 54.85 -7.57
N MET A 541 4.93 55.43 -6.40
CA MET A 541 6.07 55.10 -5.55
C MET A 541 6.11 53.59 -5.30
N THR A 542 7.28 52.98 -5.45
CA THR A 542 7.51 51.56 -5.19
C THR A 542 7.28 51.25 -3.70
N LYS A 543 6.37 50.33 -3.37
CA LYS A 543 6.08 49.93 -1.98
C LYS A 543 6.99 48.80 -1.51
N THR A 544 7.46 48.92 -0.27
CA THR A 544 8.23 47.88 0.44
C THR A 544 7.30 46.88 1.13
N VAL A 545 7.60 45.58 0.99
CA VAL A 545 6.78 44.49 1.54
C VAL A 545 7.62 43.58 2.44
N CYS A 546 7.25 43.46 3.71
CA CYS A 546 7.86 42.47 4.60
C CYS A 546 7.21 41.10 4.40
N VAL A 547 8.01 40.08 4.07
CA VAL A 547 7.55 38.69 3.95
C VAL A 547 8.10 37.89 5.15
N VAL A 548 7.21 37.30 5.96
CA VAL A 548 7.60 36.59 7.19
C VAL A 548 7.73 35.08 6.93
N GLY A 549 8.95 34.58 6.80
CA GLY A 549 9.29 33.18 6.52
C GLY A 549 9.51 32.92 5.03
N ALA A 550 10.52 32.12 4.70
CA ALA A 550 10.89 31.65 3.35
C ALA A 550 10.44 30.20 3.08
N GLY A 551 9.33 29.78 3.69
CA GLY A 551 8.64 28.54 3.35
C GLY A 551 7.97 28.59 1.98
N VAL A 552 7.16 27.57 1.66
CA VAL A 552 6.42 27.49 0.38
C VAL A 552 5.59 28.76 0.11
N SER A 553 4.92 29.30 1.13
CA SER A 553 4.17 30.57 1.03
C SER A 553 5.10 31.76 0.77
N GLY A 554 6.23 31.84 1.49
CA GLY A 554 7.15 32.96 1.44
C GLY A 554 7.89 33.10 0.11
N LEU A 555 8.27 31.97 -0.50
CA LEU A 555 8.86 31.96 -1.84
C LEU A 555 7.87 32.49 -2.88
N ALA A 556 6.60 32.06 -2.82
CA ALA A 556 5.56 32.56 -3.71
C ALA A 556 5.27 34.05 -3.48
N ALA A 557 5.12 34.46 -2.22
CA ALA A 557 4.92 35.86 -1.83
C ALA A 557 6.03 36.77 -2.37
N THR A 558 7.30 36.39 -2.16
CA THR A 558 8.47 37.12 -2.65
C THR A 558 8.46 37.23 -4.17
N LYS A 559 8.24 36.11 -4.88
CA LYS A 559 8.18 36.08 -6.35
C LYS A 559 7.08 36.99 -6.92
N HIS A 560 5.89 36.96 -6.32
CA HIS A 560 4.76 37.76 -6.82
C HIS A 560 4.83 39.23 -6.42
N CYS A 561 5.51 39.58 -5.33
CA CYS A 561 5.88 40.97 -5.07
C CYS A 561 6.74 41.52 -6.21
N LEU A 562 7.76 40.78 -6.64
CA LEU A 562 8.62 41.18 -7.76
C LEU A 562 7.85 41.27 -9.09
N GLU A 563 6.96 40.31 -9.36
CA GLU A 563 6.15 40.28 -10.58
C GLU A 563 5.18 41.48 -10.68
N GLU A 564 4.77 42.05 -9.54
CA GLU A 564 3.90 43.23 -9.46
C GLU A 564 4.68 44.54 -9.22
N GLY A 565 6.01 44.52 -9.32
CA GLY A 565 6.85 45.71 -9.18
C GLY A 565 6.96 46.25 -7.75
N LEU A 566 6.78 45.40 -6.73
CA LEU A 566 6.97 45.71 -5.31
C LEU A 566 8.40 45.34 -4.87
N GLU A 567 8.85 45.87 -3.72
CA GLU A 567 10.16 45.58 -3.13
C GLU A 567 10.03 44.66 -1.90
N PRO A 568 10.12 43.33 -2.06
CA PRO A 568 10.02 42.41 -0.94
C PRO A 568 11.32 42.34 -0.13
N ILE A 569 11.16 42.20 1.18
CA ILE A 569 12.23 41.80 2.11
C ILE A 569 11.69 40.62 2.91
N CYS A 570 12.25 39.44 2.65
CA CYS A 570 11.86 38.21 3.31
C CYS A 570 12.78 37.93 4.50
N PHE A 571 12.22 37.67 5.66
CA PHE A 571 12.96 37.28 6.85
C PHE A 571 12.70 35.80 7.16
N GLU A 572 13.76 34.99 7.18
CA GLU A 572 13.70 33.57 7.51
C GLU A 572 14.54 33.31 8.76
N LYS A 573 13.94 32.64 9.75
CA LYS A 573 14.60 32.33 11.01
C LYS A 573 15.55 31.14 10.89
N ASP A 574 15.35 30.27 9.90
CA ASP A 574 16.25 29.16 9.61
C ASP A 574 17.46 29.58 8.73
N ASP A 575 18.39 28.66 8.45
CA ASP A 575 19.54 28.90 7.55
C ASP A 575 19.21 28.79 6.06
N ASP A 576 18.05 28.24 5.72
CA ASP A 576 17.72 27.86 4.35
C ASP A 576 16.21 27.97 4.09
N VAL A 577 15.81 27.94 2.82
CA VAL A 577 14.40 28.07 2.39
C VAL A 577 13.56 26.84 2.73
N GLY A 578 12.25 26.87 2.46
CA GLY A 578 11.41 25.67 2.44
C GLY A 578 10.63 25.38 3.72
N GLY A 579 10.97 26.01 4.85
CA GLY A 579 10.19 25.95 6.09
C GLY A 579 9.99 24.51 6.57
N LEU A 580 8.74 24.03 6.61
CA LEU A 580 8.41 22.64 6.97
C LEU A 580 9.20 21.61 6.15
N TRP A 581 9.63 21.91 4.93
CA TRP A 581 10.36 20.96 4.08
C TRP A 581 11.89 21.04 4.23
N ASN A 582 12.39 21.90 5.12
CA ASN A 582 13.77 21.88 5.57
C ASN A 582 13.91 20.85 6.71
N TYR A 583 14.29 19.62 6.38
CA TYR A 583 14.43 18.55 7.39
C TYR A 583 15.58 18.84 8.35
N HIS A 584 15.33 18.64 9.64
CA HIS A 584 16.33 18.63 10.71
C HIS A 584 16.24 17.30 11.45
N ASP A 585 17.39 16.68 11.75
CA ASP A 585 17.44 15.42 12.51
C ASP A 585 16.86 15.57 13.92
N VAL A 586 17.07 16.73 14.55
CA VAL A 586 16.57 17.05 15.89
C VAL A 586 15.42 18.06 15.79
N PRO A 587 14.24 17.79 16.38
CA PRO A 587 13.15 18.76 16.42
C PRO A 587 13.56 19.98 17.27
N LYS A 588 13.15 21.18 16.85
CA LYS A 588 13.45 22.44 17.55
C LYS A 588 12.14 23.12 17.94
N ASP A 589 12.06 23.60 19.17
CA ASP A 589 10.86 24.29 19.64
C ASP A 589 10.54 25.54 18.81
N GLY A 590 9.26 25.69 18.47
CA GLY A 590 8.77 26.76 17.62
C GLY A 590 9.11 26.61 16.12
N TYR A 591 9.88 25.60 15.71
CA TYR A 591 10.10 25.29 14.29
C TYR A 591 9.11 24.21 13.84
N PRO A 592 8.65 24.22 12.57
CA PRO A 592 7.96 23.07 12.03
C PRO A 592 8.90 21.87 11.97
N SER A 593 8.35 20.66 12.15
CA SER A 593 9.12 19.42 12.15
C SER A 593 8.46 18.37 11.26
N LEU A 594 9.31 17.59 10.59
CA LEU A 594 8.92 16.49 9.72
C LEU A 594 9.73 15.23 10.08
N TYR A 595 9.15 14.05 9.83
CA TYR A 595 9.80 12.75 9.95
C TYR A 595 10.46 12.33 8.65
N ASN A 596 11.57 11.60 8.72
CA ASN A 596 12.47 11.39 7.59
C ASN A 596 11.79 10.66 6.40
N SER A 597 10.86 9.76 6.67
CA SER A 597 10.11 9.01 5.65
C SER A 597 8.99 9.80 4.97
N CYS A 598 8.77 11.07 5.33
CA CYS A 598 7.68 11.89 4.80
C CYS A 598 7.79 12.09 3.28
N SER A 599 6.66 11.88 2.59
CA SER A 599 6.49 12.11 1.16
C SER A 599 5.22 12.93 0.90
N ILE A 600 5.20 13.72 -0.17
CA ILE A 600 4.03 14.50 -0.55
C ILE A 600 2.83 13.59 -0.84
N ASN A 601 1.64 14.05 -0.50
CA ASN A 601 0.39 13.31 -0.66
C ASN A 601 -0.34 13.60 -1.98
N THR A 602 0.09 14.65 -2.68
CA THR A 602 -0.43 15.06 -3.98
C THR A 602 0.68 14.91 -5.03
N SER A 603 0.29 14.61 -6.26
CA SER A 603 1.20 14.36 -7.36
C SER A 603 1.96 15.62 -7.77
N LYS A 604 3.12 15.44 -8.39
CA LYS A 604 4.00 16.55 -8.82
C LYS A 604 3.29 17.56 -9.74
N GLU A 605 2.47 17.09 -10.68
CA GLU A 605 1.78 17.97 -11.63
C GLU A 605 0.62 18.75 -10.99
N MET A 606 0.14 18.33 -9.81
CA MET A 606 -0.88 19.02 -9.03
C MET A 606 -0.30 19.87 -7.89
N THR A 607 1.00 19.71 -7.59
CA THR A 607 1.69 20.34 -6.45
C THR A 607 2.65 21.45 -6.88
N CYS A 608 3.03 21.55 -8.16
CA CYS A 608 3.95 22.59 -8.65
C CYS A 608 3.35 24.02 -8.58
N TYR A 609 4.22 25.04 -8.57
CA TYR A 609 3.84 26.41 -8.90
C TYR A 609 3.41 26.50 -10.38
N SER A 610 2.44 27.36 -10.67
CA SER A 610 1.73 27.39 -11.95
C SER A 610 2.59 27.78 -13.16
N ASP A 611 3.72 28.43 -12.95
CA ASP A 611 4.70 28.82 -13.97
C ASP A 611 6.05 28.09 -13.84
N PHE A 612 6.13 27.08 -12.96
CA PHE A 612 7.35 26.31 -12.75
C PHE A 612 7.05 24.83 -12.46
N PRO A 613 6.74 24.03 -13.50
CA PRO A 613 6.49 22.59 -13.33
C PRO A 613 7.69 21.88 -12.69
N ILE A 614 7.40 20.86 -11.88
CA ILE A 614 8.44 19.99 -11.31
C ILE A 614 9.15 19.21 -12.44
N PRO A 615 10.47 18.96 -12.35
CA PRO A 615 11.20 18.18 -13.33
C PRO A 615 10.55 16.83 -13.66
N LYS A 616 10.58 16.42 -14.93
CA LYS A 616 9.89 15.19 -15.39
C LYS A 616 10.53 13.93 -14.81
N GLU A 617 11.80 14.00 -14.45
CA GLU A 617 12.61 12.94 -13.83
C GLU A 617 12.19 12.67 -12.39
N PHE A 618 11.60 13.66 -11.71
CA PHE A 618 11.22 13.50 -10.31
C PHE A 618 10.03 12.55 -10.16
N PRO A 619 9.96 11.76 -9.06
CA PRO A 619 8.84 10.86 -8.80
C PRO A 619 7.51 11.62 -8.72
N ASN A 620 6.40 10.93 -9.02
CA ASN A 620 5.08 11.56 -8.93
C ASN A 620 4.74 11.97 -7.49
N PHE A 621 5.12 11.14 -6.52
CA PHE A 621 5.00 11.42 -5.10
C PHE A 621 6.40 11.44 -4.49
N MET A 622 6.88 12.64 -4.22
CA MET A 622 8.25 12.93 -3.83
C MET A 622 8.47 12.85 -2.33
N ALA A 623 9.57 12.22 -1.91
CA ALA A 623 10.11 12.37 -0.57
C ALA A 623 10.46 13.84 -0.28
N HIS A 624 10.50 14.23 1.01
CA HIS A 624 10.79 15.60 1.43
C HIS A 624 12.02 16.21 0.75
N LYS A 625 13.10 15.42 0.58
CA LYS A 625 14.36 15.83 -0.06
C LYS A 625 14.20 16.32 -1.50
N HIS A 626 13.37 15.64 -2.29
CA HIS A 626 13.09 16.02 -3.67
C HIS A 626 12.25 17.30 -3.72
N PHE A 627 11.24 17.42 -2.85
CA PHE A 627 10.40 18.61 -2.81
C PHE A 627 11.18 19.84 -2.32
N LYS A 628 12.04 19.69 -1.31
CA LYS A 628 12.99 20.72 -0.87
C LYS A 628 13.93 21.15 -2.00
N SER A 629 14.44 20.20 -2.78
CA SER A 629 15.25 20.50 -3.97
C SER A 629 14.46 21.29 -5.02
N TYR A 630 13.19 20.97 -5.26
CA TYR A 630 12.32 21.75 -6.12
C TYR A 630 12.11 23.19 -5.63
N LEU A 631 11.94 23.40 -4.32
CA LEU A 631 11.82 24.75 -3.74
C LEU A 631 13.10 25.57 -3.90
N LYS A 632 14.28 24.94 -3.80
CA LYS A 632 15.57 25.58 -4.10
C LYS A 632 15.67 25.97 -5.59
N LEU A 633 15.36 25.03 -6.49
CA LEU A 633 15.32 25.29 -7.94
C LEU A 633 14.38 26.46 -8.27
N TYR A 634 13.21 26.55 -7.62
CA TYR A 634 12.30 27.66 -7.79
C TYR A 634 12.92 28.99 -7.31
N ALA A 635 13.52 29.01 -6.12
CA ALA A 635 14.16 30.19 -5.57
C ALA A 635 15.35 30.69 -6.42
N GLU A 636 16.14 29.77 -6.96
CA GLU A 636 17.26 30.06 -7.86
C GLU A 636 16.77 30.57 -9.22
N ASN A 637 15.82 29.88 -9.84
CA ASN A 637 15.28 30.23 -11.16
C ASN A 637 14.71 31.65 -11.21
N PHE A 638 14.04 32.09 -10.14
CA PHE A 638 13.46 33.43 -10.05
C PHE A 638 14.36 34.43 -9.29
N GLY A 639 15.59 34.06 -8.93
CA GLY A 639 16.54 34.93 -8.26
C GLY A 639 16.06 35.47 -6.90
N LEU A 640 15.29 34.67 -6.16
CA LEU A 640 14.62 35.08 -4.92
C LEU A 640 15.57 35.18 -3.72
N LEU A 641 16.66 34.41 -3.72
CA LEU A 641 17.55 34.27 -2.57
C LEU A 641 18.15 35.60 -2.08
N LYS A 642 18.39 36.56 -2.99
CA LYS A 642 18.92 37.90 -2.64
C LYS A 642 17.96 38.77 -1.81
N TYR A 643 16.67 38.43 -1.79
CA TYR A 643 15.65 39.13 -1.00
C TYR A 643 15.40 38.46 0.36
N ILE A 644 16.05 37.33 0.62
CA ILE A 644 15.85 36.53 1.84
C ILE A 644 17.00 36.78 2.81
N LYS A 645 16.67 37.21 4.02
CA LYS A 645 17.58 37.32 5.15
C LYS A 645 17.42 36.10 6.05
N PHE A 646 18.32 35.14 5.90
CA PHE A 646 18.39 33.94 6.77
C PHE A 646 18.87 34.27 8.18
N LYS A 647 18.56 33.41 9.14
CA LYS A 647 18.83 33.62 10.57
C LYS A 647 18.31 34.96 11.08
N HIS A 648 17.20 35.46 10.53
CA HIS A 648 16.50 36.65 11.02
C HIS A 648 15.09 36.27 11.47
N GLU A 649 14.86 36.34 12.78
CA GLU A 649 13.55 36.14 13.37
C GLU A 649 12.76 37.46 13.36
N VAL A 650 11.50 37.42 12.93
CA VAL A 650 10.57 38.54 13.12
C VAL A 650 9.97 38.41 14.52
N VAL A 651 10.30 39.38 15.38
CA VAL A 651 9.93 39.36 16.80
C VAL A 651 8.61 40.10 17.04
N LEU A 652 8.41 41.23 16.35
CA LEU A 652 7.22 42.06 16.51
C LEU A 652 6.89 42.81 15.21
N ILE A 653 5.60 42.90 14.90
CA ILE A 653 5.02 43.66 13.80
C ILE A 653 3.92 44.52 14.42
N GLU A 654 4.13 45.83 14.43
CA GLU A 654 3.23 46.81 15.04
C GLU A 654 2.80 47.84 13.98
N LYS A 655 1.57 48.35 14.11
CA LYS A 655 1.11 49.47 13.28
C LYS A 655 2.04 50.66 13.51
N ALA A 656 2.43 51.38 12.45
CA ALA A 656 3.15 52.64 12.61
C ALA A 656 2.26 53.69 13.29
N ASP A 657 2.87 54.72 13.88
CA ASP A 657 2.14 55.81 14.56
C ASP A 657 1.16 56.53 13.60
N ASP A 658 1.50 56.58 12.30
CA ASP A 658 0.71 57.15 11.22
C ASP A 658 -0.07 56.09 10.40
N PHE A 659 -0.39 54.93 10.99
CA PHE A 659 -1.02 53.81 10.26
C PHE A 659 -2.35 54.16 9.60
N GLU A 660 -3.20 54.96 10.25
CA GLU A 660 -4.53 55.28 9.71
C GLU A 660 -4.44 56.08 8.40
N ASP A 661 -3.36 56.84 8.20
CA ASP A 661 -3.09 57.60 6.96
C ASP A 661 -2.19 56.83 5.98
N SER A 662 -1.12 56.20 6.46
CA SER A 662 -0.08 55.56 5.64
C SER A 662 -0.35 54.09 5.32
N GLY A 663 -0.96 53.37 6.27
CA GLY A 663 -1.05 51.91 6.29
C GLY A 663 0.25 51.17 6.59
N ASP A 664 1.30 51.88 7.03
CA ASP A 664 2.64 51.32 7.21
C ASP A 664 2.80 50.55 8.53
N TRP A 665 3.74 49.61 8.54
CA TRP A 665 4.07 48.74 9.67
C TRP A 665 5.51 48.95 10.15
N VAL A 666 5.74 48.82 11.44
CA VAL A 666 7.09 48.72 12.01
C VAL A 666 7.38 47.25 12.32
N VAL A 667 8.42 46.72 11.69
CA VAL A 667 8.86 45.32 11.85
C VAL A 667 10.15 45.30 12.66
N THR A 668 10.11 44.63 13.81
CA THR A 668 11.25 44.34 14.66
C THR A 668 11.80 42.95 14.33
N THR A 669 13.05 42.89 13.93
CA THR A 669 13.75 41.64 13.59
C THR A 669 14.97 41.43 14.46
N LYS A 670 15.28 40.18 14.78
CA LYS A 670 16.47 39.78 15.53
C LYS A 670 17.35 38.89 14.66
N ASN A 671 18.58 39.32 14.43
CA ASN A 671 19.60 38.47 13.82
C ASN A 671 20.03 37.41 14.85
N LEU A 672 19.78 36.13 14.55
CA LEU A 672 20.05 35.02 15.47
C LEU A 672 21.53 34.68 15.57
N THR A 673 22.36 35.14 14.63
CA THR A 673 23.81 34.94 14.65
C THR A 673 24.52 36.00 15.50
N SER A 674 24.15 37.28 15.34
CA SER A 674 24.78 38.40 16.06
C SER A 674 24.03 38.86 17.31
N GLY A 675 22.77 38.43 17.48
CA GLY A 675 21.87 38.91 18.53
C GLY A 675 21.30 40.32 18.29
N LYS A 676 21.72 41.02 17.22
CA LYS A 676 21.31 42.41 16.93
C LYS A 676 19.82 42.48 16.62
N VAL A 677 19.13 43.43 17.25
CA VAL A 677 17.73 43.74 17.00
C VAL A 677 17.64 45.01 16.14
N GLU A 678 16.84 44.96 15.08
CA GLU A 678 16.63 46.09 14.15
C GLU A 678 15.13 46.34 13.96
N LYS A 679 14.74 47.61 13.97
CA LYS A 679 13.39 48.06 13.60
C LYS A 679 13.41 48.64 12.18
N ARG A 680 12.38 48.35 11.39
CA ARG A 680 12.24 48.87 10.03
C ARG A 680 10.78 49.19 9.72
N LYS A 681 10.52 50.39 9.17
CA LYS A 681 9.21 50.75 8.62
C LYS A 681 9.04 50.12 7.22
N VAL A 682 7.89 49.52 6.96
CA VAL A 682 7.53 48.90 5.67
C VAL A 682 6.09 49.23 5.30
N ASN A 683 5.74 49.23 4.02
CA ASN A 683 4.40 49.62 3.59
C ASN A 683 3.36 48.51 3.73
N CYS A 684 3.77 47.26 3.52
CA CYS A 684 2.85 46.12 3.58
C CYS A 684 3.53 44.90 4.22
N VAL A 685 2.73 43.96 4.72
CA VAL A 685 3.21 42.73 5.36
C VAL A 685 2.49 41.51 4.79
N MET A 686 3.25 40.48 4.41
CA MET A 686 2.77 39.14 4.08
C MET A 686 3.28 38.13 5.11
N VAL A 687 2.37 37.56 5.89
CA VAL A 687 2.70 36.58 6.92
C VAL A 687 2.68 35.17 6.34
N CYS A 688 3.84 34.52 6.32
CA CYS A 688 4.06 33.22 5.66
C CYS A 688 4.62 32.15 6.64
N ASN A 689 4.39 32.30 7.95
CA ASN A 689 4.93 31.42 8.99
C ASN A 689 4.26 30.02 9.06
N GLY A 690 3.11 29.85 8.42
CA GLY A 690 2.36 28.59 8.41
C GLY A 690 1.76 28.22 9.77
N HIS A 691 1.15 27.03 9.86
CA HIS A 691 0.33 26.60 11.02
C HIS A 691 0.64 25.20 11.57
N LEU A 692 1.75 24.58 11.17
CA LEU A 692 2.13 23.21 11.55
C LEU A 692 3.37 23.18 12.47
N HIS A 693 3.49 24.16 13.38
CA HIS A 693 4.65 24.32 14.26
C HIS A 693 4.33 24.24 15.75
N GLU A 694 3.07 24.45 16.18
CA GLU A 694 2.68 24.39 17.59
C GLU A 694 1.87 23.10 17.86
N PRO A 695 2.44 22.07 18.53
CA PRO A 695 1.73 20.82 18.82
C PRO A 695 0.45 21.04 19.62
N ASN A 696 -0.64 20.39 19.22
CA ASN A 696 -1.86 20.36 20.02
C ASN A 696 -1.81 19.16 20.97
N ILE A 697 -1.55 19.39 22.25
CA ILE A 697 -1.48 18.35 23.30
C ILE A 697 -2.76 18.43 24.16
N PRO A 698 -3.74 17.52 23.97
CA PRO A 698 -4.94 17.48 24.80
C PRO A 698 -4.64 16.96 26.21
N ASN A 699 -5.45 17.37 27.18
CA ASN A 699 -5.38 16.82 28.53
C ASN A 699 -6.10 15.46 28.59
N PHE A 700 -5.36 14.38 28.83
CA PHE A 700 -5.90 13.02 29.00
C PHE A 700 -5.83 12.61 30.46
N LYS A 701 -6.93 12.05 30.99
CA LYS A 701 -6.99 11.57 32.37
C LYS A 701 -5.93 10.50 32.64
N GLY A 702 -5.08 10.72 33.63
CA GLY A 702 -4.06 9.77 34.08
C GLY A 702 -2.81 9.70 33.19
N LEU A 703 -2.70 10.52 32.14
CA LEU A 703 -1.51 10.53 31.28
C LEU A 703 -0.26 10.96 32.05
N ASP A 704 -0.41 11.81 33.06
CA ASP A 704 0.60 12.20 34.04
C ASP A 704 1.17 11.03 34.84
N LYS A 705 0.42 9.93 34.97
CA LYS A 705 0.82 8.71 35.70
C LYS A 705 1.48 7.66 34.81
N PHE A 706 1.42 7.83 33.50
CA PHE A 706 1.97 6.87 32.55
C PHE A 706 3.51 6.88 32.62
N LYS A 707 4.11 5.72 32.90
CA LYS A 707 5.56 5.56 33.10
C LYS A 707 6.34 5.42 31.80
N GLY A 708 5.66 5.13 30.69
CA GLY A 708 6.26 5.02 29.37
C GLY A 708 6.55 6.38 28.71
N ARG A 709 7.10 6.36 27.50
CA ARG A 709 7.44 7.58 26.76
C ARG A 709 6.18 8.20 26.15
N VAL A 710 6.03 9.52 26.27
CA VAL A 710 4.96 10.29 25.59
C VAL A 710 5.59 11.33 24.68
N LEU A 711 5.13 11.43 23.44
CA LEU A 711 5.58 12.46 22.48
C LEU A 711 4.48 12.83 21.49
N HIS A 712 4.59 13.99 20.83
CA HIS A 712 3.73 14.34 19.71
C HIS A 712 4.34 13.89 18.38
N THR A 713 3.55 13.74 17.32
CA THR A 713 4.07 13.44 15.96
C THR A 713 5.04 14.50 15.43
N HIS A 714 5.09 15.68 16.06
CA HIS A 714 6.08 16.73 15.80
C HIS A 714 7.50 16.27 16.16
N ASP A 715 7.65 15.54 17.26
CA ASP A 715 8.95 15.16 17.81
C ASP A 715 9.44 13.82 17.25
N TYR A 716 8.57 13.11 16.52
CA TYR A 716 8.91 11.87 15.85
C TYR A 716 9.78 12.13 14.61
N LYS A 717 10.88 11.38 14.47
CA LYS A 717 11.87 11.55 13.39
C LYS A 717 12.05 10.29 12.56
N ASP A 718 12.25 9.17 13.23
CA ASP A 718 12.40 7.84 12.63
C ASP A 718 12.00 6.74 13.61
N PHE A 719 12.14 5.49 13.17
CA PHE A 719 11.73 4.30 13.92
C PHE A 719 12.73 3.87 15.01
N HIS A 720 13.90 4.51 15.10
CA HIS A 720 14.94 4.06 16.03
C HIS A 720 14.51 4.32 17.48
N GLY A 721 14.67 3.30 18.34
CA GLY A 721 14.25 3.33 19.73
C GLY A 721 12.82 2.82 19.97
N TYR A 722 12.13 2.37 18.93
CA TYR A 722 10.80 1.76 19.00
C TYR A 722 10.82 0.25 18.71
N GLU A 723 11.98 -0.32 18.40
CA GLU A 723 12.14 -1.74 18.13
C GLU A 723 11.69 -2.59 19.32
N GLY A 724 10.81 -3.57 19.06
CA GLY A 724 10.29 -4.45 20.12
C GLY A 724 9.38 -3.76 21.15
N LYS A 725 8.98 -2.50 20.92
CA LYS A 725 8.07 -1.76 21.79
C LYS A 725 6.60 -1.95 21.41
N ARG A 726 5.70 -1.72 22.37
CA ARG A 726 4.26 -1.57 22.12
C ARG A 726 3.89 -0.10 22.10
N VAL A 727 3.40 0.36 20.95
CA VAL A 727 3.16 1.78 20.69
C VAL A 727 1.66 2.04 20.56
N LEU A 728 1.14 3.00 21.32
CA LEU A 728 -0.21 3.53 21.19
C LEU A 728 -0.17 4.90 20.51
N ILE A 729 -0.81 5.03 19.36
CA ILE A 729 -0.90 6.28 18.60
C ILE A 729 -2.31 6.85 18.78
N ILE A 730 -2.42 8.09 19.25
CA ILE A 730 -3.71 8.77 19.45
C ILE A 730 -4.01 9.64 18.24
N GLY A 731 -5.08 9.30 17.52
CA GLY A 731 -5.50 9.97 16.30
C GLY A 731 -5.09 9.20 15.03
N VAL A 732 -5.84 9.45 13.96
CA VAL A 732 -5.67 8.79 12.65
C VAL A 732 -5.57 9.84 11.54
N GLY A 733 -4.79 10.91 11.77
CA GLY A 733 -4.41 11.86 10.71
C GLY A 733 -3.36 11.27 9.76
N ASN A 734 -2.97 12.04 8.74
CA ASN A 734 -1.91 11.64 7.80
C ASN A 734 -0.61 11.27 8.52
N SER A 735 -0.08 12.18 9.35
CA SER A 735 1.16 11.93 10.10
C SER A 735 1.04 10.74 11.04
N ALA A 736 -0.06 10.64 11.81
CA ALA A 736 -0.29 9.51 12.71
C ALA A 736 -0.31 8.17 11.95
N SER A 737 -0.94 8.14 10.78
CA SER A 737 -1.03 6.94 9.95
C SER A 737 0.30 6.55 9.33
N ASP A 738 1.08 7.52 8.85
CA ASP A 738 2.42 7.27 8.31
C ASP A 738 3.36 6.73 9.40
N VAL A 739 3.40 7.39 10.56
CA VAL A 739 4.19 6.95 11.73
C VAL A 739 3.76 5.56 12.19
N ALA A 740 2.45 5.30 12.25
CA ALA A 740 1.94 3.97 12.60
C ALA A 740 2.40 2.91 11.61
N CYS A 741 2.32 3.19 10.31
CA CYS A 741 2.76 2.26 9.27
C CYS A 741 4.26 2.00 9.39
N GLU A 742 5.09 3.03 9.53
CA GLU A 742 6.53 2.90 9.71
C GLU A 742 6.85 2.05 10.96
N LEU A 743 6.34 2.43 12.12
CA LEU A 743 6.59 1.72 13.38
C LEU A 743 6.08 0.28 13.37
N SER A 744 4.99 -0.03 12.67
CA SER A 744 4.45 -1.39 12.58
C SER A 744 5.40 -2.43 11.96
N ARG A 745 6.49 -1.97 11.33
CA ARG A 745 7.57 -2.81 10.77
C ARG A 745 8.64 -3.15 11.80
N HIS A 746 8.82 -2.31 12.82
CA HIS A 746 9.95 -2.37 13.75
C HIS A 746 9.51 -2.67 15.20
N ALA A 747 8.37 -2.10 15.61
CA ALA A 747 7.74 -2.31 16.90
C ALA A 747 7.24 -3.76 17.09
N GLU A 748 7.08 -4.18 18.35
CA GLU A 748 6.39 -5.45 18.66
C GLU A 748 4.96 -5.37 18.14
N HIS A 749 4.28 -4.26 18.44
CA HIS A 749 2.91 -4.01 18.02
C HIS A 749 2.55 -2.52 18.05
N VAL A 750 1.61 -2.10 17.19
CA VAL A 750 1.12 -0.73 17.12
C VAL A 750 -0.41 -0.70 17.24
N TYR A 751 -0.91 0.19 18.08
CA TYR A 751 -2.32 0.47 18.25
C TYR A 751 -2.63 1.89 17.78
N ILE A 752 -3.74 2.09 17.06
CA ILE A 752 -4.24 3.43 16.72
C ILE A 752 -5.58 3.64 17.41
N SER A 753 -5.62 4.58 18.37
CA SER A 753 -6.86 5.02 18.99
C SER A 753 -7.50 6.14 18.18
N THR A 754 -8.80 6.00 17.89
CA THR A 754 -9.56 7.03 17.19
C THR A 754 -11.01 7.10 17.63
N ARG A 755 -11.45 8.30 18.02
CA ARG A 755 -12.85 8.59 18.35
C ARG A 755 -13.81 8.47 17.17
N THR A 756 -13.47 9.07 16.02
CA THR A 756 -14.40 9.17 14.88
C THR A 756 -14.15 8.13 13.81
N GLY A 757 -12.89 7.81 13.52
CA GLY A 757 -12.47 7.09 12.31
C GLY A 757 -12.16 8.07 11.17
N THR A 758 -11.71 7.54 10.03
CA THR A 758 -11.33 8.30 8.83
C THR A 758 -11.62 7.50 7.56
N TRP A 759 -11.90 8.20 6.47
CA TRP A 759 -11.76 7.61 5.14
C TRP A 759 -10.27 7.55 4.80
N VAL A 760 -9.79 6.39 4.37
CA VAL A 760 -8.42 6.16 3.91
C VAL A 760 -8.46 6.04 2.38
N ILE A 761 -7.68 6.88 1.71
CA ILE A 761 -7.47 6.83 0.27
C ILE A 761 -5.99 6.62 -0.02
N GLN A 762 -5.69 6.06 -1.18
CA GLN A 762 -4.31 5.83 -1.63
C GLN A 762 -3.90 6.92 -2.63
N ARG A 763 -2.59 7.07 -2.80
CA ARG A 763 -1.97 7.94 -3.81
C ARG A 763 -2.26 7.44 -5.22
N ALA A 764 -2.34 6.12 -5.42
CA ALA A 764 -2.68 5.49 -6.68
C ALA A 764 -4.19 5.19 -6.80
N ALA A 765 -4.80 5.60 -7.91
CA ALA A 765 -6.10 5.16 -8.37
C ALA A 765 -5.96 3.95 -9.34
N ASP A 766 -7.07 3.53 -9.95
CA ASP A 766 -7.08 2.47 -10.96
C ASP A 766 -6.05 2.71 -12.07
N GLN A 767 -5.46 1.63 -12.57
CA GLN A 767 -4.33 1.64 -13.53
C GLN A 767 -3.05 2.34 -13.03
N GLY A 768 -2.92 2.63 -11.73
CA GLY A 768 -1.74 3.27 -11.14
C GLY A 768 -1.64 4.76 -11.43
N ARG A 769 -2.73 5.41 -11.84
CA ARG A 769 -2.77 6.88 -12.03
C ARG A 769 -2.74 7.59 -10.68
N PRO A 770 -2.11 8.78 -10.56
CA PRO A 770 -2.28 9.58 -9.36
C PRO A 770 -3.76 9.85 -9.05
N PHE A 771 -4.17 9.65 -7.80
CA PHE A 771 -5.57 9.77 -7.39
C PHE A 771 -6.13 11.18 -7.61
N ASP A 772 -5.33 12.20 -7.32
CA ASP A 772 -5.67 13.60 -7.52
C ASP A 772 -5.87 13.96 -9.00
N HIS A 773 -5.20 13.31 -9.94
CA HIS A 773 -5.46 13.48 -11.38
C HIS A 773 -6.88 13.08 -11.77
N VAL A 774 -7.45 12.08 -11.08
CA VAL A 774 -8.80 11.55 -11.35
C VAL A 774 -9.84 12.23 -10.44
N ALA A 775 -9.42 12.71 -9.27
CA ALA A 775 -10.31 13.32 -8.29
C ALA A 775 -10.51 14.82 -8.49
N ILE A 776 -9.49 15.54 -8.94
CA ILE A 776 -9.48 17.01 -9.03
C ILE A 776 -9.58 17.41 -10.50
N THR A 777 -10.78 17.26 -11.07
CA THR A 777 -11.10 17.68 -12.45
C THR A 777 -12.29 18.64 -12.46
N ARG A 778 -12.34 19.54 -13.44
CA ARG A 778 -13.45 20.51 -13.58
C ARG A 778 -14.78 19.79 -13.87
N PHE A 779 -14.74 18.73 -14.69
CA PHE A 779 -15.91 17.89 -14.97
C PHE A 779 -16.52 17.32 -13.70
N ARG A 780 -15.71 16.69 -12.82
CA ARG A 780 -16.21 16.07 -11.59
C ARG A 780 -16.77 17.10 -10.62
N GLN A 781 -16.16 18.30 -10.56
CA GLN A 781 -16.67 19.40 -9.75
C GLN A 781 -18.00 19.97 -10.26
N GLY A 782 -18.25 19.90 -11.57
CA GLY A 782 -19.53 20.30 -12.16
C GLY A 782 -20.69 19.36 -11.85
N ILE A 783 -20.44 18.16 -11.32
CA ILE A 783 -21.49 17.20 -10.95
C ILE A 783 -22.09 17.61 -9.59
N PRO A 784 -23.42 17.84 -9.51
CA PRO A 784 -24.04 18.15 -8.23
C PRO A 784 -23.84 17.04 -7.20
N TRP A 785 -23.56 17.43 -5.96
CA TRP A 785 -23.13 16.52 -4.89
C TRP A 785 -24.01 15.28 -4.65
N PRO A 786 -25.36 15.35 -4.68
CA PRO A 786 -26.21 14.18 -4.49
C PRO A 786 -25.95 13.05 -5.49
N TYR A 787 -25.55 13.39 -6.72
CA TYR A 787 -25.25 12.42 -7.76
C TYR A 787 -23.82 11.89 -7.66
N LEU A 788 -22.86 12.72 -7.22
CA LEU A 788 -21.46 12.34 -7.08
C LEU A 788 -21.20 11.44 -5.85
N ARG A 789 -21.93 11.68 -4.76
CA ARG A 789 -21.71 11.03 -3.45
C ARG A 789 -21.72 9.50 -3.50
N PRO A 790 -22.68 8.79 -4.13
CA PRO A 790 -22.67 7.32 -4.17
C PRO A 790 -21.44 6.73 -4.87
N PHE A 791 -21.00 7.35 -5.98
CA PHE A 791 -19.80 6.93 -6.70
C PHE A 791 -18.55 7.13 -5.85
N MET A 792 -18.48 8.22 -5.08
CA MET A 792 -17.36 8.45 -4.17
C MET A 792 -17.34 7.51 -2.99
N TYR A 793 -18.49 7.26 -2.37
CA TYR A 793 -18.61 6.28 -1.29
C TYR A 793 -18.20 4.88 -1.76
N HIS A 794 -18.68 4.47 -2.94
CA HIS A 794 -18.28 3.21 -3.56
C HIS A 794 -16.79 3.20 -3.90
N GLY A 795 -16.26 4.25 -4.53
CA GLY A 795 -14.85 4.34 -4.91
C GLY A 795 -13.89 4.22 -3.73
N VAL A 796 -14.18 4.90 -2.61
CA VAL A 796 -13.37 4.81 -1.38
C VAL A 796 -13.45 3.42 -0.74
N ASN A 797 -14.60 2.74 -0.82
CA ASN A 797 -14.76 1.39 -0.26
C ASN A 797 -14.38 0.24 -1.22
N ASN A 798 -14.25 0.52 -2.52
CA ASN A 798 -14.03 -0.49 -3.56
C ASN A 798 -12.73 -1.26 -3.32
N ARG A 799 -11.71 -0.60 -2.76
CA ARG A 799 -10.46 -1.27 -2.40
C ARG A 799 -10.51 -1.94 -1.03
N TYR A 800 -10.97 -1.21 -0.01
CA TYR A 800 -11.10 -1.71 1.36
C TYR A 800 -12.44 -1.29 1.94
N SER A 801 -13.19 -2.26 2.48
CA SER A 801 -14.40 -1.93 3.22
C SER A 801 -14.01 -1.29 4.56
N HIS A 802 -14.18 0.02 4.67
CA HIS A 802 -13.76 0.77 5.85
C HIS A 802 -14.48 0.31 7.12
N SER A 803 -15.69 -0.21 7.00
CA SER A 803 -16.44 -0.71 8.15
C SER A 803 -15.90 -2.04 8.65
N LYS A 804 -15.37 -2.88 7.75
CA LYS A 804 -14.76 -4.17 8.08
C LYS A 804 -13.32 -4.03 8.61
N TYR A 805 -12.63 -2.96 8.23
CA TYR A 805 -11.28 -2.62 8.67
C TYR A 805 -11.27 -1.71 9.91
N SER A 806 -12.43 -1.46 10.53
CA SER A 806 -12.56 -0.54 11.66
C SER A 806 -11.99 0.86 11.40
N LEU A 807 -12.17 1.36 10.17
CA LEU A 807 -11.75 2.70 9.73
C LEU A 807 -12.93 3.67 9.56
N SER A 808 -14.14 3.18 9.24
CA SER A 808 -15.26 4.06 8.87
C SER A 808 -15.50 5.19 9.88
N PRO A 809 -15.65 6.44 9.41
CA PRO A 809 -16.11 7.53 10.23
C PRO A 809 -17.49 7.27 10.83
N ASN A 810 -17.72 7.74 12.05
CA ASN A 810 -19.05 7.80 12.67
C ASN A 810 -19.88 9.02 12.22
N THR A 811 -19.37 9.82 11.28
CA THR A 811 -20.04 11.00 10.71
C THR A 811 -20.65 10.71 9.34
N ARG A 812 -21.49 11.62 8.82
CA ARG A 812 -21.90 11.60 7.40
C ARG A 812 -20.64 11.65 6.50
N PHE A 813 -20.72 11.03 5.32
CA PHE A 813 -19.62 10.96 4.35
C PHE A 813 -18.94 12.32 4.10
N ASN A 814 -19.73 13.41 4.03
CA ASN A 814 -19.26 14.76 3.75
C ASN A 814 -18.47 15.44 4.90
N GLY A 815 -18.57 14.94 6.14
CA GLY A 815 -17.91 15.52 7.31
C GLY A 815 -16.76 14.67 7.86
N GLY A 816 -16.55 13.47 7.29
CA GLY A 816 -15.50 12.55 7.73
C GLY A 816 -14.13 13.04 7.30
N ALA A 817 -13.15 12.93 8.20
CA ALA A 817 -11.75 13.16 7.86
C ALA A 817 -11.30 12.20 6.74
N VAL A 818 -10.38 12.67 5.90
CA VAL A 818 -9.70 11.86 4.89
C VAL A 818 -8.24 11.77 5.26
N THR A 819 -7.70 10.56 5.16
CA THR A 819 -6.31 10.21 5.39
C THR A 819 -5.75 9.59 4.12
N ILE A 820 -4.60 10.06 3.68
CA ILE A 820 -3.90 9.53 2.52
C ILE A 820 -2.85 8.56 3.05
N SER A 821 -3.03 7.26 2.79
CA SER A 821 -2.07 6.22 3.17
C SER A 821 -2.18 5.04 2.22
N ASP A 822 -1.04 4.64 1.66
CA ASP A 822 -0.97 3.49 0.75
C ASP A 822 -0.97 2.15 1.51
N ASP A 823 -0.55 2.16 2.78
CA ASP A 823 -0.15 0.96 3.51
C ASP A 823 -0.99 0.67 4.77
N LEU A 824 -1.66 1.67 5.37
CA LEU A 824 -2.41 1.50 6.61
C LEU A 824 -3.40 0.31 6.56
N PRO A 825 -4.25 0.14 5.52
CA PRO A 825 -5.14 -1.02 5.45
C PRO A 825 -4.40 -2.36 5.37
N ASN A 826 -3.24 -2.41 4.70
CA ASN A 826 -2.44 -3.63 4.61
C ASN A 826 -1.82 -3.98 5.97
N ARG A 827 -1.39 -2.98 6.76
CA ARG A 827 -0.86 -3.20 8.11
C ARG A 827 -1.93 -3.67 9.10
N ILE A 828 -3.16 -3.21 8.96
CA ILE A 828 -4.32 -3.75 9.69
C ILE A 828 -4.58 -5.21 9.28
N LEU A 829 -4.56 -5.51 7.99
CA LEU A 829 -4.78 -6.86 7.46
C LEU A 829 -3.73 -7.88 7.94
N LEU A 830 -2.48 -7.44 8.09
CA LEU A 830 -1.37 -8.22 8.64
C LEU A 830 -1.41 -8.35 10.18
N GLY A 831 -2.35 -7.67 10.86
CA GLY A 831 -2.43 -7.60 12.32
C GLY A 831 -1.23 -6.93 12.97
N ARG A 832 -0.54 -6.05 12.23
CA ARG A 832 0.57 -5.23 12.75
C ARG A 832 0.09 -3.91 13.32
N ILE A 833 -1.10 -3.47 12.91
CA ILE A 833 -1.81 -2.32 13.47
C ILE A 833 -3.21 -2.74 13.87
N ASN A 834 -3.61 -2.42 15.10
CA ASN A 834 -4.97 -2.62 15.58
C ASN A 834 -5.66 -1.27 15.82
N MET A 835 -6.87 -1.10 15.26
CA MET A 835 -7.69 0.10 15.46
C MET A 835 -8.47 -0.03 16.76
N ILE A 836 -8.36 0.93 17.67
CA ILE A 836 -9.03 0.93 18.97
C ILE A 836 -9.93 2.17 19.09
N THR A 837 -10.94 2.06 19.95
CA THR A 837 -11.81 3.17 20.34
C THR A 837 -11.03 4.27 21.10
N ASP A 838 -11.73 5.32 21.51
CA ASP A 838 -11.13 6.47 22.19
C ASP A 838 -10.59 6.08 23.57
N VAL A 839 -9.53 6.77 24.02
CA VAL A 839 -8.95 6.54 25.35
C VAL A 839 -9.87 7.16 26.40
N GLU A 840 -10.28 6.37 27.40
CA GLU A 840 -11.01 6.87 28.57
C GLU A 840 -10.04 7.42 29.62
N ARG A 841 -8.99 6.64 29.95
CA ARG A 841 -7.93 7.03 30.88
C ARG A 841 -6.65 6.22 30.66
N PHE A 842 -5.52 6.79 31.04
CA PHE A 842 -4.26 6.06 31.13
C PHE A 842 -4.09 5.38 32.49
N THR A 843 -3.38 4.25 32.49
CA THR A 843 -2.84 3.59 33.69
C THR A 843 -1.33 3.84 33.75
N GLU A 844 -0.64 3.32 34.77
CA GLU A 844 0.82 3.49 34.86
C GLU A 844 1.56 2.84 33.68
N ASN A 845 1.06 1.73 33.14
CA ASN A 845 1.73 0.94 32.11
C ASN A 845 0.82 0.68 30.88
N GLY A 846 -0.25 1.44 30.70
CA GLY A 846 -1.31 1.08 29.78
C GLY A 846 -2.41 2.13 29.61
N ALA A 847 -3.53 1.72 29.01
CA ALA A 847 -4.70 2.56 28.80
C ALA A 847 -6.00 1.76 28.84
N VAL A 848 -7.05 2.39 29.37
CA VAL A 848 -8.44 1.91 29.34
C VAL A 848 -9.21 2.72 28.30
N PHE A 849 -9.99 2.03 27.47
CA PHE A 849 -10.72 2.60 26.35
C PHE A 849 -12.22 2.63 26.61
N VAL A 850 -12.93 3.49 25.88
CA VAL A 850 -14.37 3.74 26.10
C VAL A 850 -15.29 2.52 25.88
N ASP A 851 -14.80 1.48 25.21
CA ASP A 851 -15.53 0.21 25.03
C ASP A 851 -15.23 -0.83 26.14
N GLY A 852 -14.46 -0.44 27.17
CA GLY A 852 -14.04 -1.31 28.25
C GLY A 852 -12.81 -2.15 27.93
N THR A 853 -12.23 -2.05 26.72
CA THR A 853 -10.96 -2.69 26.42
C THR A 853 -9.86 -2.09 27.28
N GLU A 854 -8.97 -2.94 27.78
CA GLU A 854 -7.77 -2.53 28.50
C GLU A 854 -6.54 -3.03 27.74
N LEU A 855 -5.55 -2.15 27.59
CA LEU A 855 -4.24 -2.51 27.07
C LEU A 855 -3.18 -2.26 28.14
N ASP A 856 -2.50 -3.33 28.53
CA ASP A 856 -1.33 -3.30 29.39
C ASP A 856 -0.02 -3.38 28.59
N ASN A 857 1.07 -3.00 29.26
CA ASN A 857 2.44 -3.01 28.74
C ASN A 857 2.60 -2.12 27.50
N ILE A 858 1.99 -0.92 27.51
CA ILE A 858 2.27 0.10 26.49
C ILE A 858 3.58 0.79 26.88
N ASP A 859 4.57 0.76 25.99
CA ASP A 859 5.86 1.42 26.22
C ASP A 859 5.86 2.89 25.79
N VAL A 860 5.13 3.21 24.72
CA VAL A 860 5.18 4.52 24.09
C VAL A 860 3.80 4.99 23.64
N VAL A 861 3.48 6.25 23.93
CA VAL A 861 2.29 6.96 23.45
C VAL A 861 2.71 8.08 22.50
N ILE A 862 2.19 8.05 21.27
CA ILE A 862 2.42 9.10 20.26
C ILE A 862 1.12 9.85 20.00
N LEU A 863 1.13 11.15 20.28
CA LEU A 863 0.01 12.04 20.08
C LEU A 863 0.00 12.54 18.63
N GLY A 864 -0.90 11.98 17.80
CA GLY A 864 -1.22 12.45 16.45
C GLY A 864 -2.39 13.44 16.45
N THR A 865 -2.38 14.37 17.40
CA THR A 865 -3.52 15.20 17.80
C THR A 865 -3.58 16.56 17.09
N GLY A 866 -2.70 16.79 16.11
CA GLY A 866 -2.70 17.95 15.22
C GLY A 866 -1.94 19.14 15.79
N PHE A 867 -2.16 20.31 15.22
CA PHE A 867 -1.42 21.53 15.54
C PHE A 867 -2.37 22.70 15.81
N LYS A 868 -1.90 23.64 16.62
CA LYS A 868 -2.50 24.97 16.78
C LYS A 868 -1.80 25.96 15.85
N TYR A 869 -2.44 27.09 15.63
CA TYR A 869 -1.87 28.20 14.87
C TYR A 869 -1.91 29.46 15.72
N SER A 870 -0.87 30.26 15.61
CA SER A 870 -0.72 31.52 16.35
C SER A 870 0.14 32.51 15.56
N PHE A 871 0.00 33.79 15.89
CA PHE A 871 0.76 34.89 15.30
C PHE A 871 1.38 35.76 16.41
N PRO A 872 2.28 35.18 17.24
CA PRO A 872 2.76 35.84 18.47
C PRO A 872 3.57 37.11 18.20
N PHE A 873 4.12 37.26 16.99
CA PHE A 873 4.90 38.40 16.55
C PHE A 873 4.05 39.53 15.95
N ILE A 874 2.72 39.44 15.94
CA ILE A 874 1.85 40.51 15.46
C ILE A 874 1.25 41.21 16.67
N GLN A 875 1.17 42.55 16.63
CA GLN A 875 0.51 43.37 17.64
C GLN A 875 -0.84 42.75 18.05
N LYS A 876 -1.07 42.72 19.36
CA LYS A 876 -2.29 42.16 19.95
C LYS A 876 -3.53 42.81 19.29
N ASP A 877 -4.54 41.97 19.04
CA ASP A 877 -5.84 42.35 18.44
C ASP A 877 -5.81 42.77 16.96
N ALA A 878 -4.64 42.82 16.29
CA ALA A 878 -4.56 43.08 14.85
C ALA A 878 -5.14 41.95 13.98
N ILE A 879 -5.21 40.72 14.51
CA ILE A 879 -5.90 39.58 13.90
C ILE A 879 -6.87 39.01 14.93
N LYS A 880 -8.16 39.19 14.69
CA LYS A 880 -9.20 38.61 15.53
C LYS A 880 -9.34 37.10 15.29
N VAL A 881 -9.27 36.31 16.36
CA VAL A 881 -9.53 34.87 16.36
C VAL A 881 -10.54 34.54 17.46
N GLU A 882 -11.65 33.90 17.12
CA GLU A 882 -12.70 33.50 18.07
C GLU A 882 -12.86 31.98 18.01
N ASN A 883 -12.69 31.26 19.13
CA ASN A 883 -12.86 29.80 19.17
C ASN A 883 -12.09 29.05 18.04
N ALA A 884 -10.85 29.49 17.74
CA ALA A 884 -10.03 28.99 16.64
C ALA A 884 -10.61 29.16 15.22
N PHE A 885 -11.55 30.09 15.06
CA PHE A 885 -11.97 30.62 13.77
C PHE A 885 -11.25 31.95 13.51
N PRO A 886 -10.41 32.06 12.46
CA PRO A 886 -9.73 33.31 12.16
C PRO A 886 -10.68 34.25 11.38
N PHE A 887 -10.82 35.50 11.82
CA PHE A 887 -11.65 36.50 11.14
C PHE A 887 -10.91 37.08 9.92
N LEU A 888 -10.67 36.20 8.95
CA LEU A 888 -9.96 36.50 7.72
C LEU A 888 -10.89 36.37 6.51
N TYR A 889 -11.03 37.44 5.73
CA TYR A 889 -11.72 37.41 4.45
C TYR A 889 -10.96 36.50 3.48
N ASP A 890 -11.64 35.42 3.08
CA ASP A 890 -11.09 34.33 2.28
C ASP A 890 -9.80 33.73 2.86
N LEU A 891 -9.64 33.71 4.18
CA LEU A 891 -8.45 33.18 4.87
C LEU A 891 -7.14 33.93 4.53
N VAL A 892 -7.23 35.14 3.98
CA VAL A 892 -6.06 35.97 3.63
C VAL A 892 -6.05 37.30 4.39
N TRP A 893 -7.17 38.03 4.41
CA TRP A 893 -7.17 39.43 4.85
C TRP A 893 -7.87 39.62 6.20
N PRO A 894 -7.29 40.33 7.18
CA PRO A 894 -8.03 40.78 8.36
C PRO A 894 -9.31 41.52 7.95
N ALA A 895 -10.46 41.02 8.40
CA ALA A 895 -11.74 41.43 7.84
C ALA A 895 -12.08 42.91 8.14
N ASP A 896 -11.70 43.39 9.32
CA ASP A 896 -11.97 44.72 9.89
C ASP A 896 -10.91 45.79 9.60
N MET A 897 -9.76 45.42 9.02
CA MET A 897 -8.63 46.34 8.85
C MET A 897 -8.77 47.22 7.60
N GLU A 898 -8.68 48.54 7.76
CA GLU A 898 -8.36 49.50 6.68
C GLU A 898 -7.26 50.47 7.15
N PRO A 899 -6.31 50.88 6.28
CA PRO A 899 -6.08 50.36 4.93
C PRO A 899 -5.61 48.89 4.96
N ALA A 900 -6.05 48.07 3.98
CA ALA A 900 -5.72 46.64 3.93
C ALA A 900 -4.26 46.36 3.48
N THR A 901 -3.30 46.51 4.39
CA THR A 901 -1.86 46.35 4.14
C THR A 901 -1.22 45.11 4.80
N LEU A 902 -2.02 44.24 5.42
CA LEU A 902 -1.59 42.96 6.02
C LEU A 902 -2.31 41.78 5.37
N ALA A 903 -1.56 40.78 4.90
CA ALA A 903 -2.08 39.55 4.31
C ALA A 903 -1.47 38.30 4.95
N ILE A 904 -2.31 37.28 5.22
CA ILE A 904 -1.93 35.98 5.76
C ILE A 904 -1.90 34.97 4.61
N ILE A 905 -0.74 34.38 4.34
CA ILE A 905 -0.55 33.46 3.22
C ILE A 905 -0.30 32.05 3.75
N GLY A 906 -1.24 31.15 3.45
CA GLY A 906 -1.12 29.72 3.75
C GLY A 906 -1.79 29.22 5.02
N LEU A 907 -2.64 30.02 5.66
CA LEU A 907 -3.56 29.56 6.70
C LEU A 907 -4.77 28.84 6.07
N VAL A 908 -4.54 27.70 5.41
CA VAL A 908 -5.56 26.98 4.65
C VAL A 908 -5.26 25.47 4.57
N GLN A 909 -6.30 24.64 4.50
CA GLN A 909 -6.21 23.18 4.38
C GLN A 909 -7.08 22.66 3.22
N PRO A 910 -6.55 22.57 2.00
CA PRO A 910 -7.31 22.07 0.86
C PRO A 910 -7.35 20.55 0.76
N PHE A 911 -8.36 20.04 0.05
CA PHE A 911 -8.25 18.73 -0.62
C PHE A 911 -7.58 18.92 -1.99
N GLY A 912 -6.25 19.05 -2.01
CA GLY A 912 -5.45 19.30 -3.22
C GLY A 912 -4.03 19.77 -2.90
N GLY A 913 -3.24 20.10 -3.93
CA GLY A 913 -1.89 20.59 -3.75
C GLY A 913 -1.86 21.94 -3.04
N LEU A 914 -0.95 22.13 -2.06
CA LEU A 914 -0.88 23.38 -1.32
C LEU A 914 -0.22 24.53 -2.13
N PRO A 915 0.94 24.34 -2.80
CA PRO A 915 1.66 25.45 -3.45
C PRO A 915 0.83 26.28 -4.44
N PRO A 916 -0.05 25.71 -5.29
CA PRO A 916 -0.91 26.49 -6.19
C PRO A 916 -1.87 27.45 -5.46
N ILE A 917 -2.34 27.05 -4.28
CA ILE A 917 -3.20 27.92 -3.46
C ILE A 917 -2.38 29.05 -2.85
N LEU A 918 -1.22 28.73 -2.29
CA LEU A 918 -0.33 29.73 -1.67
C LEU A 918 0.13 30.76 -2.71
N GLU A 919 0.42 30.29 -3.92
CA GLU A 919 0.73 31.12 -5.08
C GLU A 919 -0.43 32.03 -5.43
N MET A 920 -1.65 31.50 -5.54
CA MET A 920 -2.83 32.32 -5.88
C MET A 920 -3.15 33.36 -4.80
N GLN A 921 -3.02 33.01 -3.52
CA GLN A 921 -3.15 33.97 -2.41
C GLN A 921 -2.10 35.08 -2.53
N SER A 922 -0.85 34.71 -2.83
CA SER A 922 0.27 35.65 -3.00
C SER A 922 0.07 36.57 -4.20
N ARG A 923 -0.38 36.05 -5.35
CA ARG A 923 -0.72 36.83 -6.55
C ARG A 923 -1.80 37.85 -6.26
N TRP A 924 -2.85 37.44 -5.54
CA TRP A 924 -3.93 38.35 -5.16
C TRP A 924 -3.44 39.43 -4.19
N ALA A 925 -2.69 39.05 -3.15
CA ALA A 925 -2.15 39.99 -2.18
C ALA A 925 -1.18 41.02 -2.80
N ALA A 926 -0.26 40.58 -3.66
CA ALA A 926 0.66 41.47 -4.35
C ALA A 926 -0.08 42.48 -5.25
N ARG A 927 -1.13 42.04 -5.96
CA ARG A 927 -1.96 42.93 -6.78
C ARG A 927 -2.76 43.95 -5.98
N VAL A 928 -3.21 43.59 -4.78
CA VAL A 928 -3.87 44.55 -3.89
C VAL A 928 -2.86 45.58 -3.39
N PHE A 929 -1.66 45.15 -2.98
CA PHE A 929 -0.62 46.05 -2.50
C PHE A 929 -0.10 47.01 -3.58
N SER A 930 0.10 46.52 -4.80
CA SER A 930 0.46 47.33 -5.97
C SER A 930 -0.70 48.23 -6.44
N GLY A 931 -1.91 48.00 -5.93
CA GLY A 931 -3.15 48.71 -6.23
C GLY A 931 -3.74 48.38 -7.61
N ASN A 932 -3.36 47.24 -8.17
CA ASN A 932 -3.87 46.64 -9.41
C ASN A 932 -5.13 45.78 -9.18
N CYS A 933 -5.55 45.60 -7.92
CA CYS A 933 -6.77 44.93 -7.49
C CYS A 933 -7.33 45.67 -6.26
N LYS A 934 -8.65 45.79 -6.14
CA LYS A 934 -9.30 46.40 -4.98
C LYS A 934 -10.03 45.34 -4.15
N LEU A 935 -9.97 45.47 -2.84
CA LEU A 935 -10.78 44.67 -1.94
C LEU A 935 -12.17 45.31 -1.72
N PRO A 936 -13.20 44.51 -1.39
CA PRO A 936 -14.45 45.02 -0.83
C PRO A 936 -14.17 45.81 0.46
N SER A 937 -15.06 46.70 0.90
CA SER A 937 -14.83 47.45 2.15
C SER A 937 -14.75 46.55 3.39
N ALA A 938 -14.10 47.00 4.47
CA ALA A 938 -14.03 46.25 5.74
C ALA A 938 -15.40 45.75 6.23
N SER A 939 -16.44 46.59 6.16
CA SER A 939 -17.81 46.20 6.53
C SER A 939 -18.33 45.03 5.67
N GLN A 940 -18.10 45.06 4.35
CA GLN A 940 -18.49 43.96 3.46
C GLN A 940 -17.70 42.68 3.74
N ARG A 941 -16.39 42.79 4.01
CA ARG A 941 -15.52 41.66 4.37
C ARG A 941 -15.98 41.01 5.67
N LEU A 942 -16.26 41.80 6.70
CA LEU A 942 -16.78 41.33 7.99
C LEU A 942 -18.10 40.57 7.83
N GLN A 943 -19.06 41.11 7.10
CA GLN A 943 -20.35 40.44 6.85
C GLN A 943 -20.18 39.06 6.22
N VAL A 944 -19.25 38.92 5.27
CA VAL A 944 -18.96 37.62 4.62
C VAL A 944 -18.34 36.63 5.61
N VAL A 945 -17.41 37.08 6.43
CA VAL A 945 -16.71 36.26 7.43
C VAL A 945 -17.67 35.81 8.53
N GLU A 946 -18.49 36.71 9.06
CA GLU A 946 -19.52 36.40 10.07
C GLU A 946 -20.55 35.41 9.55
N LYS A 947 -21.04 35.60 8.32
CA LYS A 947 -21.96 34.65 7.66
C LYS A 947 -21.32 33.28 7.48
N THR A 948 -20.03 33.23 7.17
CA THR A 948 -19.29 31.98 7.01
C THR A 948 -19.14 31.26 8.36
N ASN A 949 -18.76 32.00 9.41
CA ASN A 949 -18.68 31.48 10.78
C ASN A 949 -20.03 30.93 11.25
N ALA A 950 -21.11 31.69 11.05
CA ALA A 950 -22.48 31.27 11.41
C ALA A 950 -22.92 30.00 10.67
N ASN A 951 -22.56 29.85 9.39
CA ASN A 951 -22.87 28.67 8.58
C ASN A 951 -22.06 27.42 9.02
N LEU A 952 -20.82 27.59 9.46
CA LEU A 952 -20.05 26.47 10.05
C LEU A 952 -20.65 26.08 11.41
N LYS A 953 -21.01 27.07 12.24
CA LYS A 953 -21.70 26.88 13.52
C LYS A 953 -23.02 26.13 13.37
N SER A 954 -23.85 26.49 12.41
CA SER A 954 -25.14 25.82 12.18
C SER A 954 -25.00 24.37 11.69
N LYS A 955 -23.85 24.00 11.11
CA LYS A 955 -23.55 22.62 10.66
C LYS A 955 -22.84 21.77 11.71
N GLY A 956 -22.58 22.32 12.90
CA GLY A 956 -21.82 21.63 13.96
C GLY A 956 -20.34 21.43 13.61
N LEU A 957 -19.79 22.20 12.66
CA LEU A 957 -18.40 22.12 12.22
C LEU A 957 -17.53 23.15 12.97
N ASN A 958 -17.60 23.13 14.31
CA ASN A 958 -16.97 24.12 15.19
C ASN A 958 -15.52 23.78 15.59
N SER A 959 -15.01 22.62 15.17
CA SER A 959 -13.63 22.24 15.48
C SER A 959 -12.64 23.08 14.64
N PRO A 960 -11.50 23.51 15.23
CA PRO A 960 -10.42 24.19 14.50
C PRO A 960 -10.00 23.47 13.21
N LYS A 961 -10.18 22.15 13.13
CA LYS A 961 -9.86 21.35 11.95
C LYS A 961 -10.71 21.70 10.72
N TYR A 962 -11.96 22.12 10.90
CA TYR A 962 -12.87 22.40 9.79
C TYR A 962 -12.88 23.86 9.36
N THR A 963 -12.36 24.78 10.19
CA THR A 963 -12.38 26.23 9.92
C THR A 963 -11.45 26.62 8.76
N LEU A 964 -10.43 25.81 8.48
CA LEU A 964 -9.45 26.06 7.41
C LEU A 964 -9.71 25.27 6.11
N VAL A 965 -10.75 24.43 6.07
CA VAL A 965 -10.96 23.50 4.95
C VAL A 965 -11.56 24.20 3.73
N VAL A 966 -10.92 24.02 2.56
CA VAL A 966 -11.40 24.59 1.29
C VAL A 966 -11.45 23.55 0.16
N PHE A 967 -12.33 23.77 -0.81
CA PHE A 967 -12.37 22.99 -2.04
C PHE A 967 -11.42 23.59 -3.08
N PHE A 968 -10.38 22.83 -3.45
CA PHE A 968 -9.23 23.28 -4.27
C PHE A 968 -9.60 24.16 -5.47
N ILE A 969 -10.32 23.63 -6.47
CA ILE A 969 -10.63 24.37 -7.70
C ILE A 969 -11.55 25.57 -7.40
N GLN A 970 -12.55 25.40 -6.53
CA GLN A 970 -13.51 26.45 -6.16
C GLN A 970 -12.81 27.66 -5.54
N TYR A 971 -11.89 27.40 -4.63
CA TYR A 971 -11.15 28.43 -3.91
C TYR A 971 -10.17 29.17 -4.83
N ILE A 972 -9.40 28.44 -5.65
CA ILE A 972 -8.47 29.06 -6.61
C ILE A 972 -9.23 29.84 -7.69
N ASP A 973 -10.30 29.28 -8.26
CA ASP A 973 -11.10 29.99 -9.28
C ASP A 973 -11.75 31.26 -8.74
N LYS A 974 -12.11 31.29 -7.45
CA LYS A 974 -12.63 32.48 -6.79
C LYS A 974 -11.60 33.61 -6.80
N MET A 975 -10.38 33.33 -6.36
CA MET A 975 -9.28 34.31 -6.36
C MET A 975 -8.80 34.65 -7.78
N ALA A 976 -8.74 33.65 -8.67
CA ALA A 976 -8.40 33.85 -10.07
C ALA A 976 -9.41 34.79 -10.77
N LYS A 977 -10.68 34.80 -10.33
CA LYS A 977 -11.66 35.79 -10.77
C LYS A 977 -11.32 37.20 -10.26
N TYR A 978 -10.91 37.35 -9.00
CA TYR A 978 -10.51 38.65 -8.43
C TYR A 978 -9.36 39.31 -9.17
N ILE A 979 -8.41 38.51 -9.67
CA ILE A 979 -7.25 39.03 -10.41
C ILE A 979 -7.37 38.90 -11.94
N GLY A 980 -8.48 38.39 -12.46
CA GLY A 980 -8.73 38.29 -13.90
C GLY A 980 -7.91 37.23 -14.64
N CYS A 981 -7.48 36.14 -13.97
CA CYS A 981 -6.73 35.04 -14.58
C CYS A 981 -7.49 33.69 -14.60
N LYS A 982 -8.79 33.70 -14.29
CA LYS A 982 -9.62 32.49 -14.41
C LYS A 982 -9.84 32.15 -15.90
N PRO A 983 -9.50 30.94 -16.36
CA PRO A 983 -9.63 30.59 -17.77
C PRO A 983 -11.11 30.56 -18.22
N ASN A 984 -11.41 31.21 -19.34
CA ASN A 984 -12.70 31.16 -20.00
C ASN A 984 -12.82 29.86 -20.83
N LEU A 985 -13.45 28.84 -20.25
CA LEU A 985 -13.59 27.53 -20.92
C LEU A 985 -14.39 27.61 -22.23
N TRP A 986 -15.39 28.49 -22.32
CA TRP A 986 -16.21 28.60 -23.55
C TRP A 986 -15.40 29.16 -24.72
N LYS A 987 -14.49 30.10 -24.47
CA LYS A 987 -13.54 30.56 -25.47
C LYS A 987 -12.75 29.39 -26.06
N PHE A 988 -12.11 28.57 -25.21
CA PHE A 988 -11.34 27.42 -25.68
C PHE A 988 -12.19 26.34 -26.34
N PHE A 989 -13.46 26.17 -25.94
CA PHE A 989 -14.35 25.22 -26.61
C PHE A 989 -14.46 25.50 -28.11
N PHE A 990 -14.54 26.78 -28.49
CA PHE A 990 -14.66 27.23 -29.88
C PHE A 990 -13.31 27.48 -30.57
N THR A 991 -12.25 27.86 -29.84
CA THR A 991 -10.96 28.20 -30.46
C THR A 991 -9.92 27.08 -30.44
N ASP A 992 -9.95 26.20 -29.43
CA ASP A 992 -8.96 25.13 -29.22
C ASP A 992 -9.61 23.96 -28.47
N ASN A 993 -10.39 23.16 -29.22
CA ASN A 993 -11.18 22.08 -28.64
C ASN A 993 -10.29 21.03 -27.93
N ALA A 994 -9.06 20.83 -28.40
CA ALA A 994 -8.12 19.90 -27.80
C ALA A 994 -7.70 20.38 -26.40
N LEU A 995 -7.32 21.65 -26.27
CA LEU A 995 -7.02 22.26 -24.97
C LEU A 995 -8.26 22.28 -24.08
N TRP A 996 -9.43 22.62 -24.61
CA TRP A 996 -10.68 22.61 -23.83
C TRP A 996 -10.97 21.24 -23.19
N ARG A 997 -10.83 20.14 -23.94
CA ARG A 997 -11.02 18.78 -23.40
C ARG A 997 -10.06 18.49 -22.25
N LYS A 998 -8.80 18.94 -22.36
CA LYS A 998 -7.79 18.80 -21.30
C LYS A 998 -8.13 19.66 -20.08
N LEU A 999 -8.57 20.89 -20.27
CA LEU A 999 -8.99 21.78 -19.17
C LEU A 999 -10.22 21.24 -18.42
N PHE A 1000 -11.19 20.68 -19.15
CA PHE A 1000 -12.47 20.27 -18.58
C PHE A 1000 -12.45 18.85 -18.01
N PHE A 1001 -12.01 17.85 -18.79
CA PHE A 1001 -12.01 16.43 -18.40
C PHE A 1001 -10.67 15.97 -17.80
N GLY A 1002 -9.58 16.67 -18.08
CA GLY A 1002 -8.26 16.37 -17.54
C GLY A 1002 -8.07 16.85 -16.10
N PRO A 1003 -6.90 16.57 -15.52
CA PRO A 1003 -6.52 17.07 -14.20
C PRO A 1003 -6.46 18.60 -14.20
N CYS A 1004 -6.99 19.22 -13.14
CA CYS A 1004 -6.98 20.68 -12.98
C CYS A 1004 -5.62 21.16 -12.47
N THR A 1005 -4.61 21.11 -13.35
CA THR A 1005 -3.23 21.43 -13.01
C THR A 1005 -2.98 22.94 -12.85
N PRO A 1006 -1.98 23.35 -12.05
CA PRO A 1006 -1.68 24.75 -11.75
C PRO A 1006 -1.49 25.66 -12.97
N PRO A 1007 -0.82 25.24 -14.06
CA PRO A 1007 -0.64 26.10 -15.23
C PRO A 1007 -1.94 26.59 -15.88
N GLN A 1008 -3.09 25.99 -15.57
CA GLN A 1008 -4.39 26.48 -16.08
C GLN A 1008 -4.68 27.93 -15.70
N TRP A 1009 -4.20 28.40 -14.54
CA TRP A 1009 -4.37 29.79 -14.07
C TRP A 1009 -3.29 30.75 -14.60
N ARG A 1010 -2.52 30.32 -15.61
CA ARG A 1010 -1.48 31.08 -16.32
C ARG A 1010 -1.68 31.10 -17.84
N ILE A 1011 -2.79 30.56 -18.35
CA ILE A 1011 -3.10 30.60 -19.78
C ILE A 1011 -3.49 32.01 -20.24
N GLU A 1012 -4.19 32.77 -19.40
CA GLU A 1012 -4.64 34.13 -19.68
C GLU A 1012 -4.69 34.97 -18.40
N GLY A 1013 -4.87 36.28 -18.57
CA GLY A 1013 -4.84 37.25 -17.47
C GLY A 1013 -3.41 37.67 -17.06
N PRO A 1014 -3.29 38.45 -15.98
CA PRO A 1014 -2.02 38.94 -15.47
C PRO A 1014 -1.07 37.81 -15.08
N GLY A 1015 0.21 37.95 -15.45
CA GLY A 1015 1.24 36.94 -15.21
C GLY A 1015 1.11 35.70 -16.10
N LYS A 1016 0.50 35.81 -17.29
CA LYS A 1016 0.42 34.72 -18.27
C LYS A 1016 1.80 34.10 -18.55
N TRP A 1017 1.87 32.77 -18.62
CA TRP A 1017 3.10 32.02 -18.90
C TRP A 1017 3.02 31.33 -20.26
N GLN A 1018 4.01 31.57 -21.13
CA GLN A 1018 4.04 30.97 -22.48
C GLN A 1018 4.05 29.43 -22.47
N GLY A 1019 4.71 28.81 -21.48
CA GLY A 1019 4.78 27.36 -21.35
C GLY A 1019 3.51 26.69 -20.79
N ALA A 1020 2.48 27.47 -20.40
CA ALA A 1020 1.30 26.94 -19.71
C ALA A 1020 0.55 25.89 -20.54
N LYS A 1021 0.28 26.18 -21.83
CA LYS A 1021 -0.40 25.25 -22.73
C LYS A 1021 0.40 23.95 -22.89
N TYR A 1022 1.69 24.05 -23.17
CA TYR A 1022 2.58 22.89 -23.30
C TYR A 1022 2.56 22.03 -22.03
N ALA A 1023 2.66 22.65 -20.85
CA ALA A 1023 2.63 21.93 -19.58
C ALA A 1023 1.33 21.15 -19.38
N ILE A 1024 0.17 21.72 -19.74
CA ILE A 1024 -1.15 21.08 -19.64
C ILE A 1024 -1.29 19.90 -20.62
N GLU A 1025 -0.79 20.06 -21.84
CA GLU A 1025 -0.87 19.02 -22.87
C GLU A 1025 -0.01 17.79 -22.53
N HIS A 1026 1.13 18.00 -21.86
CA HIS A 1026 2.15 16.98 -21.60
C HIS A 1026 2.09 16.39 -20.17
N VAL A 1027 1.04 16.68 -19.39
CA VAL A 1027 0.86 16.12 -18.03
C VAL A 1027 0.99 14.59 -18.02
N GLU A 1028 0.37 13.91 -18.98
CA GLU A 1028 0.40 12.45 -19.05
C GLU A 1028 1.80 11.92 -19.34
N GLU A 1029 2.55 12.55 -20.26
CA GLU A 1029 3.93 12.16 -20.55
C GLU A 1029 4.80 12.28 -19.30
N LYS A 1030 4.75 13.44 -18.62
CA LYS A 1030 5.55 13.71 -17.42
C LYS A 1030 5.19 12.83 -16.23
N THR A 1031 3.92 12.43 -16.12
CA THR A 1031 3.45 11.49 -15.09
C THR A 1031 4.07 10.11 -15.27
N TRP A 1032 4.16 9.63 -16.51
CA TRP A 1032 4.68 8.29 -16.79
C TRP A 1032 6.18 8.25 -17.00
N TYR A 1033 6.82 9.39 -17.29
CA TYR A 1033 8.26 9.48 -17.52
C TYR A 1033 9.13 8.80 -16.43
N PRO A 1034 8.94 9.07 -15.13
CA PRO A 1034 9.78 8.45 -14.10
C PRO A 1034 9.52 6.94 -13.91
N LEU A 1035 8.41 6.41 -14.44
CA LEU A 1035 8.03 5.00 -14.31
C LEU A 1035 8.49 4.15 -15.50
N LYS A 1036 8.60 4.76 -16.70
CA LYS A 1036 9.04 4.11 -17.94
C LYS A 1036 10.56 3.92 -18.00
N THR A 1037 11.05 3.09 -17.10
CA THR A 1037 12.49 2.83 -16.88
C THR A 1037 13.05 1.72 -17.78
N ARG A 1038 12.18 0.98 -18.48
CA ARG A 1038 12.50 0.03 -19.57
C ARG A 1038 11.33 -0.12 -20.53
N GLU A 1039 11.57 -0.64 -21.74
CA GLU A 1039 10.50 -1.12 -22.61
C GLU A 1039 9.94 -2.46 -22.09
N ALA A 1040 8.72 -2.43 -21.54
CA ALA A 1040 7.98 -3.62 -21.14
C ALA A 1040 6.96 -4.05 -22.19
N GLY A 1041 6.39 -5.25 -22.02
CA GLY A 1041 5.40 -5.81 -22.94
C GLY A 1041 4.26 -4.84 -23.19
N LYS A 1042 3.98 -4.55 -24.47
CA LYS A 1042 2.90 -3.64 -24.86
C LYS A 1042 1.55 -4.32 -24.56
N HIS A 1043 0.73 -3.67 -23.76
CA HIS A 1043 -0.69 -3.99 -23.59
C HIS A 1043 -1.52 -2.87 -24.21
N GLY A 1044 -2.73 -3.18 -24.68
CA GLY A 1044 -3.55 -2.30 -25.52
C GLY A 1044 -3.65 -0.87 -24.98
N LYS A 1045 -3.65 0.11 -25.90
CA LYS A 1045 -3.79 1.53 -25.55
C LYS A 1045 -5.19 1.79 -24.97
N GLU A 1046 -5.30 1.94 -23.65
CA GLU A 1046 -6.46 2.58 -23.05
C GLU A 1046 -6.10 4.05 -22.75
N GLY A 1047 -6.73 4.97 -23.47
CA GLY A 1047 -6.55 6.41 -23.29
C GLY A 1047 -7.24 6.92 -22.02
N ILE A 1048 -6.87 8.13 -21.55
CA ILE A 1048 -7.48 8.79 -20.39
C ILE A 1048 -9.03 8.87 -20.51
N TYR A 1049 -9.52 9.01 -21.74
CA TYR A 1049 -10.95 9.18 -22.02
C TYR A 1049 -11.75 7.88 -22.03
N ASP A 1050 -11.13 6.70 -22.09
CA ASP A 1050 -11.85 5.43 -22.23
C ASP A 1050 -12.65 5.06 -20.98
N GLY A 1051 -12.17 5.46 -19.80
CA GLY A 1051 -12.91 5.33 -18.54
C GLY A 1051 -14.18 6.18 -18.53
N TYR A 1052 -14.09 7.44 -18.99
CA TYR A 1052 -15.24 8.34 -19.09
C TYR A 1052 -16.20 7.92 -20.20
N ILE A 1053 -15.70 7.46 -21.35
CA ILE A 1053 -16.51 6.89 -22.43
C ILE A 1053 -17.20 5.61 -21.97
N SER A 1054 -16.53 4.75 -21.18
CA SER A 1054 -17.15 3.57 -20.57
C SER A 1054 -18.23 3.96 -19.56
N LEU A 1055 -18.00 4.99 -18.74
CA LEU A 1055 -18.98 5.51 -17.80
C LEU A 1055 -20.19 6.11 -18.52
N LEU A 1056 -19.95 6.86 -19.60
CA LEU A 1056 -20.99 7.43 -20.47
C LEU A 1056 -21.79 6.32 -21.16
N LYS A 1057 -21.11 5.27 -21.66
CA LYS A 1057 -21.74 4.08 -22.25
C LYS A 1057 -22.58 3.32 -21.23
N ARG A 1058 -22.10 3.16 -19.99
CA ARG A 1058 -22.86 2.52 -18.89
C ARG A 1058 -24.03 3.38 -18.43
N PHE A 1059 -23.86 4.70 -18.39
CA PHE A 1059 -24.93 5.64 -18.09
C PHE A 1059 -26.01 5.61 -19.18
N LEU A 1060 -25.61 5.67 -20.46
CA LEU A 1060 -26.51 5.49 -21.61
C LEU A 1060 -27.21 4.12 -21.57
N LEU A 1061 -26.49 3.05 -21.25
CA LEU A 1061 -27.07 1.71 -21.08
C LEU A 1061 -28.07 1.68 -19.92
N LEU A 1062 -27.77 2.31 -18.78
CA LEU A 1062 -28.71 2.43 -17.66
C LEU A 1062 -29.95 3.24 -18.02
N VAL A 1063 -29.79 4.32 -18.80
CA VAL A 1063 -30.91 5.10 -19.34
C VAL A 1063 -31.75 4.24 -20.28
N VAL A 1064 -31.12 3.47 -21.17
CA VAL A 1064 -31.81 2.53 -22.08
C VAL A 1064 -32.53 1.43 -21.32
N VAL A 1065 -31.88 0.80 -20.34
CA VAL A 1065 -32.49 -0.21 -19.45
C VAL A 1065 -33.64 0.39 -18.66
N PHE A 1066 -33.50 1.61 -18.14
CA PHE A 1066 -34.58 2.30 -17.44
C PHE A 1066 -35.76 2.62 -18.37
N ILE A 1067 -35.52 3.04 -19.61
CA ILE A 1067 -36.56 3.23 -20.63
C ILE A 1067 -37.23 1.88 -20.96
N LEU A 1068 -36.46 0.80 -21.10
CA LEU A 1068 -36.97 -0.56 -21.35
C LEU A 1068 -37.80 -1.10 -20.18
N VAL A 1069 -37.32 -0.94 -18.95
CA VAL A 1069 -38.04 -1.30 -17.73
C VAL A 1069 -39.32 -0.47 -17.63
N LYS A 1070 -39.26 0.85 -17.84
CA LYS A 1070 -40.45 1.70 -17.87
C LYS A 1070 -41.42 1.25 -18.95
N TYR A 1071 -40.95 0.96 -20.17
CA TYR A 1071 -41.75 0.47 -21.29
C TYR A 1071 -42.42 -0.88 -20.98
N LEU A 1072 -41.69 -1.82 -20.37
CA LEU A 1072 -42.20 -3.12 -19.94
C LEU A 1072 -43.23 -2.98 -18.79
N PHE A 1073 -43.05 -2.04 -17.87
CA PHE A 1073 -44.01 -1.77 -16.79
C PHE A 1073 -45.23 -0.95 -17.24
N THR A 1074 -45.11 -0.12 -18.28
CA THR A 1074 -46.26 0.59 -18.87
C THR A 1074 -47.05 -0.26 -19.85
N ASN A 1075 -46.44 -1.28 -20.49
CA ASN A 1075 -47.07 -2.06 -21.56
C ASN A 1075 -47.14 -3.58 -21.30
N GLY A 1076 -46.85 -4.08 -20.10
CA GLY A 1076 -46.77 -5.51 -19.80
C GLY A 1076 -47.54 -5.98 -18.56
N TYR A 1077 -48.72 -6.55 -18.80
CA TYR A 1077 -49.45 -7.55 -17.98
C TYR A 1077 -49.98 -7.16 -16.59
N THR A 1078 -51.09 -6.42 -16.57
CA THR A 1078 -52.17 -6.67 -15.60
C THR A 1078 -53.04 -7.81 -16.13
N THR A 1079 -53.00 -8.96 -15.46
CA THR A 1079 -54.08 -9.95 -15.21
C THR A 1079 -53.52 -11.37 -15.24
N PHE A 1080 -53.30 -11.94 -14.06
CA PHE A 1080 -53.56 -13.36 -13.83
C PHE A 1080 -54.51 -13.46 -12.63
N PRO A 1081 -55.68 -14.10 -12.79
CA PRO A 1081 -56.72 -14.10 -11.78
C PRO A 1081 -56.38 -15.07 -10.66
N VAL A 1082 -56.55 -14.62 -9.42
CA VAL A 1082 -56.66 -15.49 -8.26
C VAL A 1082 -58.00 -16.22 -8.37
N LYS A 1083 -57.99 -17.56 -8.41
CA LYS A 1083 -59.18 -18.37 -8.09
C LYS A 1083 -58.97 -19.03 -6.71
N SER A 1084 -60.02 -18.86 -5.92
CA SER A 1084 -60.35 -19.32 -4.56
C SER A 1084 -59.59 -20.51 -4.00
#